data_AF-A0A1W9I7W8-F1
#
_entry.id   AF-A0A1W9I7W8-F1
#
_cell.length_a   1.000
_cell.length_b   1.000
_cell.length_c   1.000
_cell.angle_alpha   90.00
_cell.angle_beta   90.00
_cell.angle_gamma   90.00
#
_symmetry.space_group_name_H-M   'P 1'
#
loop_
_entity.id
_entity.type
_entity.pdbx_description
1 polymer ?
#
loop_
_entity_poly.entity_id
_entity_poly.type
_entity_poly.pdbx_seq_one_letter_code
_entity_poly.pdbx_strand_id
1 'polypeptide(L)'
;MAGRRFFQILISLLVIFGALPASAEKRVALVIGNSAYLNVSKLDNPRNDATLMASALKSLGFTLVGDGPQLDLDKAALDSAIQKFSATLQGSDVGMFYYAGHGVQVRGSNFLVPVSANPTREADVDFQMVDVNLVLRQMESAGTKLNLVILDACRNNPFGGRGLRASEGGLAQMRAPEGTLISFATQPGNVAADGTDGNSPYTKALASTIRRDGLDIFQTFNEVGLAVKRSTGGTQQPWVSSSPIDGKFYFASPPVPATPNAGTDTAAQAWAATRDTTSVAVIETFIQQYGDSIYAPFARARRDELKSNQVALAAPKPATPAPSTRRVTRDETVKLLEPLVKSFEYADGYYLQKPNTRDLYQAASRAMLRAFPLTGRDVSTVSAKDDREGLYQTATTILNERASADDDSKVVEAGINGALASLDPHSNYMNAAQFRDMQIQAKGAFGGVGLEVTMENGLVKVVSPIEDSPASKAGILANDLIAAVDGVSVQGQTLNDVVGKLRGTVGTTVRLKVIRPKVDTPLEVPIVRATITVRAVRSRVEADNVGYIRISTFNEQTSDGFKKAFEEIAKQVANSNIKGYVIDLRNNPGGLLTEAVAVSDSLLDKGDITSVRGRIAKDNQKYSAKQGDVSGGKRLVVLINGGSASASEIVASALKDNGRATVIGTRSYGKGSVQTIIPLGGDMGAIRLTTAQYLTPSGASIQTKGIVPDLEVLQDEPEEVAGKKANARVEPANPASQPPSQAYVPPDPKNDKALRKAVELLQNPPQRRGAAK
;
A
#
# COMPACT_ATOMS: atom_id res chain seq x y z
N MET A 1 45.95 10.79 -65.85
CA MET A 1 46.53 9.54 -65.30
C MET A 1 47.69 9.91 -64.39
N ALA A 2 47.96 9.08 -63.37
CA ALA A 2 48.89 9.26 -62.25
C ALA A 2 48.32 10.03 -61.04
N GLY A 3 47.88 9.29 -60.03
CA GLY A 3 47.43 9.85 -58.76
C GLY A 3 46.65 8.86 -57.90
N ARG A 4 47.27 7.73 -57.50
CA ARG A 4 46.70 6.84 -56.46
C ARG A 4 47.65 5.76 -55.93
N ARG A 5 48.84 6.13 -55.45
CA ARG A 5 49.70 5.26 -54.61
C ARG A 5 50.56 6.08 -53.65
N PHE A 6 49.94 6.81 -52.74
CA PHE A 6 50.62 7.45 -51.61
C PHE A 6 49.56 7.70 -50.53
N PHE A 7 49.29 6.71 -49.67
CA PHE A 7 48.74 6.85 -48.30
C PHE A 7 48.39 5.45 -47.74
N GLN A 8 49.39 4.57 -47.56
CA GLN A 8 49.22 3.34 -46.78
C GLN A 8 50.20 3.23 -45.60
N ILE A 9 50.93 4.30 -45.27
CA ILE A 9 51.85 4.31 -44.14
C ILE A 9 51.79 5.68 -43.45
N LEU A 10 50.63 5.99 -42.83
CA LEU A 10 50.48 6.90 -41.70
C LEU A 10 48.99 6.95 -41.36
N ILE A 11 48.59 6.24 -40.29
CA ILE A 11 47.45 6.44 -39.37
C ILE A 11 47.30 5.08 -38.66
N SER A 12 48.33 4.70 -37.90
CA SER A 12 48.23 3.72 -36.80
C SER A 12 48.49 4.43 -35.47
N LEU A 13 48.17 5.72 -35.42
CA LEU A 13 48.59 6.62 -34.35
C LEU A 13 47.56 7.75 -34.17
N LEU A 14 46.27 7.42 -33.97
CA LEU A 14 45.31 8.29 -33.25
C LEU A 14 43.91 7.64 -33.06
N VAL A 15 43.76 6.63 -32.20
CA VAL A 15 42.51 6.45 -31.42
C VAL A 15 42.87 5.79 -30.08
N ILE A 16 43.65 6.49 -29.26
CA ILE A 16 43.58 6.29 -27.81
C ILE A 16 42.49 7.25 -27.35
N PHE A 17 41.22 6.83 -27.46
CA PHE A 17 40.20 7.41 -26.60
C PHE A 17 40.51 6.87 -25.21
N GLY A 18 41.11 7.72 -24.37
CA GLY A 18 41.15 7.48 -22.94
C GLY A 18 39.71 7.32 -22.48
N ALA A 19 39.31 6.08 -22.19
CA ALA A 19 38.20 5.84 -21.30
C ALA A 19 38.58 6.51 -19.98
N LEU A 20 37.99 7.68 -19.71
CA LEU A 20 37.99 8.20 -18.35
C LEU A 20 37.47 7.07 -17.47
N PRO A 21 38.20 6.64 -16.42
CA PRO A 21 37.71 5.61 -15.54
C PRO A 21 36.37 6.10 -15.01
N ALA A 22 35.31 5.29 -15.19
CA ALA A 22 34.08 5.50 -14.46
C ALA A 22 34.47 5.62 -12.99
N SER A 23 34.16 6.76 -12.36
CA SER A 23 34.48 6.97 -10.95
C SER A 23 33.89 5.80 -10.16
N ALA A 24 34.75 4.99 -9.55
CA ALA A 24 34.30 3.87 -8.74
C ALA A 24 33.40 4.41 -7.62
N GLU A 25 32.23 3.80 -7.44
CA GLU A 25 31.25 4.17 -6.41
C GLU A 25 31.93 4.17 -5.03
N LYS A 26 31.93 5.31 -4.34
CA LYS A 26 32.60 5.43 -3.03
C LYS A 26 31.68 4.88 -1.94
N ARG A 27 32.04 3.71 -1.41
CA ARG A 27 31.27 2.96 -0.41
C ARG A 27 31.94 3.03 0.96
N VAL A 28 31.23 3.47 1.99
CA VAL A 28 31.76 3.59 3.36
C VAL A 28 30.87 2.82 4.32
N ALA A 29 31.46 2.07 5.25
CA ALA A 29 30.72 1.38 6.29
C ALA A 29 31.30 1.55 7.71
N LEU A 30 30.41 1.62 8.69
CA LEU A 30 30.72 1.45 10.11
C LEU A 30 30.09 0.14 10.59
N VAL A 31 30.92 -0.76 11.12
CA VAL A 31 30.53 -2.10 11.57
C VAL A 31 30.86 -2.24 13.04
N ILE A 32 29.85 -2.41 13.90
CA ILE A 32 30.00 -2.48 15.35
C ILE A 32 29.51 -3.83 15.88
N GLY A 33 30.27 -4.41 16.82
CA GLY A 33 29.90 -5.64 17.53
C GLY A 33 30.16 -5.54 19.02
N ASN A 34 29.10 -5.45 19.83
CA ASN A 34 29.19 -5.35 21.28
C ASN A 34 28.80 -6.67 21.94
N SER A 35 29.75 -7.30 22.63
CA SER A 35 29.65 -8.62 23.26
C SER A 35 29.95 -8.57 24.77
N ALA A 36 30.99 -7.82 25.16
CA ALA A 36 31.55 -7.80 26.52
C ALA A 36 30.85 -6.79 27.45
N TYR A 37 29.53 -6.90 27.59
CA TYR A 37 28.75 -6.05 28.50
C TYR A 37 29.20 -6.19 29.96
N LEU A 38 29.33 -5.06 30.66
CA LEU A 38 29.82 -5.02 32.05
C LEU A 38 28.71 -5.26 33.07
N ASN A 39 27.49 -4.77 32.80
CA ASN A 39 26.41 -4.70 33.79
C ASN A 39 25.22 -5.64 33.51
N VAL A 40 25.28 -6.36 32.38
CA VAL A 40 24.29 -7.33 31.91
C VAL A 40 25.01 -8.55 31.33
N SER A 41 24.26 -9.60 30.98
CA SER A 41 24.82 -10.81 30.38
C SER A 41 25.63 -10.49 29.13
N LYS A 42 26.78 -11.14 28.99
CA LYS A 42 27.58 -11.07 27.76
C LYS A 42 26.86 -11.78 26.62
N LEU A 43 27.10 -11.33 25.41
CA LEU A 43 26.63 -11.98 24.18
C LEU A 43 27.81 -12.61 23.46
N ASP A 44 27.67 -13.85 22.99
CA ASP A 44 28.78 -14.59 22.41
C ASP A 44 29.01 -14.28 20.92
N ASN A 45 27.97 -13.86 20.20
CA ASN A 45 27.97 -13.75 18.73
C ASN A 45 28.31 -12.37 18.14
N PRO A 46 27.97 -11.21 18.76
CA PRO A 46 28.12 -9.91 18.10
C PRO A 46 29.53 -9.57 17.61
N ARG A 47 30.58 -10.02 18.33
CA ARG A 47 31.98 -9.87 17.89
C ARG A 47 32.23 -10.64 16.59
N ASN A 48 31.75 -11.88 16.52
CA ASN A 48 31.93 -12.74 15.35
C ASN A 48 31.11 -12.19 14.17
N ASP A 49 29.87 -11.78 14.44
CA ASP A 49 28.96 -11.17 13.47
C ASP A 49 29.58 -9.92 12.82
N ALA A 50 30.08 -8.99 13.63
CA ALA A 50 30.77 -7.80 13.16
C ALA A 50 32.04 -8.15 12.36
N THR A 51 32.80 -9.16 12.79
CA THR A 51 34.01 -9.61 12.07
C THR A 51 33.67 -10.19 10.70
N LEU A 52 32.64 -11.04 10.62
CA LEU A 52 32.16 -11.63 9.37
C LEU A 52 31.64 -10.56 8.41
N MET A 53 30.86 -9.60 8.92
CA MET A 53 30.32 -8.50 8.13
C MET A 53 31.42 -7.57 7.62
N ALA A 54 32.38 -7.18 8.47
CA ALA A 54 33.51 -6.35 8.08
C ALA A 54 34.33 -7.01 6.95
N SER A 55 34.61 -8.31 7.07
CA SER A 55 35.30 -9.08 6.02
C SER A 55 34.50 -9.10 4.71
N ALA A 56 33.19 -9.31 4.77
CA ALA A 56 32.33 -9.31 3.59
C ALA A 56 32.30 -7.95 2.88
N LEU A 57 32.11 -6.88 3.63
CA LEU A 57 32.06 -5.52 3.07
C LEU A 57 33.41 -5.10 2.49
N LYS A 58 34.52 -5.44 3.14
CA LYS A 58 35.87 -5.17 2.62
C LYS A 58 36.11 -5.90 1.29
N SER A 59 35.65 -7.14 1.16
CA SER A 59 35.73 -7.90 -0.11
C SER A 59 34.88 -7.30 -1.23
N LEU A 60 33.90 -6.45 -0.90
CA LEU A 60 32.98 -5.78 -1.83
C LEU A 60 33.33 -4.29 -2.05
N GLY A 61 34.53 -3.88 -1.65
CA GLY A 61 35.06 -2.54 -1.89
C GLY A 61 34.56 -1.45 -0.95
N PHE A 62 33.98 -1.79 0.20
CA PHE A 62 33.67 -0.80 1.24
C PHE A 62 34.92 -0.38 2.01
N THR A 63 35.08 0.93 2.19
CA THR A 63 36.00 1.51 3.16
C THR A 63 35.39 1.43 4.55
N LEU A 64 36.05 0.73 5.48
CA LEU A 64 35.56 0.59 6.86
C LEU A 64 36.09 1.71 7.74
N VAL A 65 35.21 2.33 8.53
CA VAL A 65 35.60 3.31 9.55
C VAL A 65 36.41 2.62 10.63
N GLY A 66 37.64 3.08 10.84
CA GLY A 66 38.59 2.47 11.79
C GLY A 66 39.24 1.19 11.27
N ASP A 67 39.29 0.99 9.95
CA ASP A 67 40.00 -0.08 9.23
C ASP A 67 39.55 -1.53 9.53
N GLY A 68 38.45 -1.70 10.28
CA GLY A 68 37.91 -2.99 10.67
C GLY A 68 36.65 -2.87 11.53
N PRO A 69 36.12 -3.99 12.06
CA PRO A 69 35.00 -3.96 12.98
C PRO A 69 35.39 -3.24 14.28
N GLN A 70 34.49 -2.39 14.79
CA GLN A 70 34.65 -1.72 16.08
C GLN A 70 33.98 -2.57 17.16
N LEU A 71 34.75 -3.06 18.12
CA LEU A 71 34.30 -4.10 19.05
C LEU A 71 34.19 -3.58 20.48
N ASP A 72 33.15 -4.01 21.19
CA ASP A 72 32.94 -3.77 22.63
C ASP A 72 33.06 -2.29 23.02
N LEU A 73 32.38 -1.42 22.27
CA LEU A 73 32.45 0.02 22.47
C LEU A 73 31.67 0.46 23.71
N ASP A 74 32.33 1.20 24.59
CA ASP A 74 31.68 2.01 25.62
C ASP A 74 30.98 3.23 24.98
N LYS A 75 30.27 4.02 25.79
CA LYS A 75 29.48 5.15 25.27
C LYS A 75 30.34 6.18 24.52
N ALA A 76 31.49 6.54 25.08
CA ALA A 76 32.36 7.56 24.49
C ALA A 76 32.99 7.07 23.18
N ALA A 77 33.42 5.81 23.15
CA ALA A 77 33.96 5.18 21.96
C ALA A 77 32.90 5.01 20.86
N LEU A 78 31.67 4.64 21.22
CA LEU A 78 30.55 4.51 20.29
C LEU A 78 30.17 5.87 19.68
N ASP A 79 30.08 6.93 20.49
CA ASP A 79 29.86 8.29 20.00
C ASP A 79 30.97 8.73 19.04
N SER A 80 32.23 8.49 19.41
CA SER A 80 33.39 8.83 18.57
C SER A 80 33.38 8.07 17.24
N ALA A 81 33.00 6.78 17.25
CA ALA A 81 32.89 5.98 16.03
C ALA A 81 31.81 6.52 15.09
N ILE A 82 30.64 6.91 15.61
CA ILE A 82 29.54 7.48 14.82
C ILE A 82 29.92 8.86 14.26
N GLN A 83 30.61 9.69 15.04
CA GLN A 83 31.13 10.97 14.58
C GLN A 83 32.16 10.80 13.46
N LYS A 84 33.12 9.86 13.61
CA LYS A 84 34.09 9.53 12.56
C LYS A 84 33.42 8.98 11.31
N PHE A 85 32.38 8.17 11.46
CA PHE A 85 31.59 7.66 10.35
C PHE A 85 30.90 8.79 9.59
N SER A 86 30.24 9.70 10.28
CA SER A 86 29.64 10.90 9.68
C SER A 86 30.65 11.71 8.87
N ALA A 87 31.83 11.98 9.44
CA ALA A 87 32.89 12.70 8.75
C ALA A 87 33.40 11.94 7.50
N THR A 88 33.50 10.61 7.58
CA THR A 88 33.99 9.77 6.47
C THR A 88 32.94 9.63 5.35
N LEU A 89 31.65 9.72 5.68
CA LEU A 89 30.55 9.62 4.72
C LEU A 89 30.50 10.80 3.74
N GLN A 90 31.07 11.97 4.09
CA GLN A 90 31.05 13.15 3.22
C GLN A 90 31.63 12.83 1.83
N GLY A 91 30.84 13.12 0.79
CA GLY A 91 31.19 12.85 -0.60
C GLY A 91 31.24 11.36 -0.98
N SER A 92 30.63 10.48 -0.18
CA SER A 92 30.46 9.06 -0.51
C SER A 92 29.12 8.83 -1.22
N ASP A 93 29.05 7.83 -2.09
CA ASP A 93 27.81 7.46 -2.77
C ASP A 93 26.92 6.59 -1.89
N VAL A 94 27.55 5.69 -1.12
CA VAL A 94 26.86 4.69 -0.29
C VAL A 94 27.40 4.70 1.13
N GLY A 95 26.50 4.86 2.10
CA GLY A 95 26.79 4.74 3.53
C GLY A 95 26.14 3.51 4.13
N MET A 96 26.89 2.71 4.88
CA MET A 96 26.36 1.52 5.55
C MET A 96 26.70 1.51 7.04
N PHE A 97 25.67 1.49 7.90
CA PHE A 97 25.80 1.28 9.32
C PHE A 97 25.34 -0.13 9.66
N TYR A 98 26.20 -0.91 10.30
CA TYR A 98 25.89 -2.24 10.80
C TYR A 98 26.17 -2.31 12.30
N TYR A 99 25.22 -2.84 13.07
CA TYR A 99 25.36 -3.03 14.50
C TYR A 99 24.86 -4.42 14.92
N ALA A 100 25.69 -5.14 15.67
CA ALA A 100 25.34 -6.35 16.41
C ALA A 100 25.56 -6.13 17.92
N GLY A 101 24.60 -6.56 18.74
CA GLY A 101 24.63 -6.37 20.21
C GLY A 101 23.23 -6.20 20.81
N HIS A 102 23.12 -5.77 22.07
CA HIS A 102 21.82 -5.40 22.65
C HIS A 102 21.26 -4.12 22.05
N GLY A 103 19.93 -4.10 21.83
CA GLY A 103 19.17 -2.92 21.48
C GLY A 103 17.92 -2.79 22.37
N VAL A 104 17.57 -1.56 22.74
CA VAL A 104 16.43 -1.29 23.64
C VAL A 104 15.47 -0.30 22.99
N GLN A 105 14.17 -0.56 23.11
CA GLN A 105 13.13 0.41 22.78
C GLN A 105 12.70 1.17 24.03
N VAL A 106 12.65 2.50 23.93
CA VAL A 106 12.08 3.39 24.95
C VAL A 106 11.20 4.43 24.26
N ARG A 107 9.92 4.50 24.63
CA ARG A 107 8.93 5.46 24.09
C ARG A 107 8.82 5.50 22.56
N GLY A 108 9.03 4.36 21.91
CA GLY A 108 8.99 4.25 20.45
C GLY A 108 10.29 4.62 19.72
N SER A 109 11.35 4.99 20.45
CA SER A 109 12.70 5.19 19.92
C SER A 109 13.59 3.97 20.19
N ASN A 110 14.50 3.67 19.26
CA ASN A 110 15.44 2.58 19.35
C ASN A 110 16.82 3.07 19.79
N PHE A 111 17.40 2.36 20.75
CA PHE A 111 18.70 2.69 21.31
C PHE A 111 19.68 1.53 21.16
N LEU A 112 20.91 1.84 20.75
CA LEU A 112 22.05 0.94 20.78
C LEU A 112 22.66 0.97 22.18
N VAL A 113 23.03 -0.20 22.70
CA VAL A 113 23.54 -0.34 24.07
C VAL A 113 25.08 -0.46 24.06
N PRO A 114 25.81 0.53 24.59
CA PRO A 114 27.25 0.40 24.82
C PRO A 114 27.58 -0.63 25.90
N VAL A 115 28.78 -1.22 25.87
CA VAL A 115 29.15 -2.27 26.84
C VAL A 115 29.21 -1.78 28.29
N SER A 116 29.40 -0.47 28.48
CA SER A 116 29.45 0.20 29.79
C SER A 116 28.08 0.59 30.35
N ALA A 117 26.99 0.45 29.59
CA ALA A 117 25.68 0.95 29.99
C ALA A 117 25.20 0.29 31.30
N ASN A 118 24.71 1.12 32.22
CA ASN A 118 24.09 0.71 33.49
C ASN A 118 22.92 1.63 33.86
N PRO A 119 21.89 1.72 33.02
CA PRO A 119 20.75 2.57 33.30
C PRO A 119 19.96 1.98 34.49
N THR A 120 19.64 2.84 35.45
CA THR A 120 18.83 2.47 36.64
C THR A 120 17.44 3.09 36.59
N ARG A 121 17.25 4.04 35.68
CA ARG A 121 16.02 4.80 35.45
C ARG A 121 15.87 5.06 33.96
N GLU A 122 14.64 5.29 33.50
CA GLU A 122 14.36 5.63 32.09
C GLU A 122 15.12 6.89 31.64
N ALA A 123 15.26 7.90 32.51
CA ALA A 123 16.00 9.12 32.22
C ALA A 123 17.50 8.90 31.97
N ASP A 124 18.06 7.76 32.38
CA ASP A 124 19.48 7.46 32.17
C ASP A 124 19.76 6.99 30.72
N VAL A 125 18.72 6.57 29.99
CA VAL A 125 18.82 6.01 28.63
C VAL A 125 19.44 7.00 27.66
N ASP A 126 18.97 8.25 27.67
CA ASP A 126 19.45 9.29 26.74
C ASP A 126 20.92 9.67 26.98
N PHE A 127 21.43 9.46 28.20
CA PHE A 127 22.82 9.78 28.56
C PHE A 127 23.77 8.59 28.37
N GLN A 128 23.27 7.36 28.55
CA GLN A 128 24.10 6.15 28.57
C GLN A 128 23.99 5.31 27.28
N MET A 129 23.00 5.56 26.43
CA MET A 129 22.78 4.83 25.18
C MET A 129 22.78 5.77 23.97
N VAL A 130 22.76 5.19 22.77
CA VAL A 130 22.75 5.96 21.53
C VAL A 130 21.47 5.73 20.76
N ASP A 131 20.70 6.80 20.53
CA ASP A 131 19.50 6.77 19.68
C ASP A 131 19.89 6.48 18.22
N VAL A 132 19.29 5.44 17.63
CA VAL A 132 19.51 5.07 16.22
C VAL A 132 19.11 6.20 15.27
N ASN A 133 18.14 7.05 15.64
CA ASN A 133 17.78 8.22 14.83
C ASN A 133 18.93 9.23 14.72
N LEU A 134 19.87 9.26 15.68
CA LEU A 134 21.08 10.06 15.53
C LEU A 134 21.92 9.56 14.36
N VAL A 135 22.11 8.24 14.25
CA VAL A 135 22.85 7.62 13.13
C VAL A 135 22.18 7.95 11.81
N LEU A 136 20.86 7.78 11.73
CA LEU A 136 20.08 8.11 10.52
C LEU A 136 20.24 9.58 10.11
N ARG A 137 20.13 10.52 11.06
CA ARG A 137 20.33 11.96 10.77
C ARG A 137 21.74 12.26 10.29
N GLN A 138 22.76 11.62 10.84
CA GLN A 138 24.14 11.80 10.39
C GLN A 138 24.35 11.28 8.97
N MET A 139 23.74 10.12 8.64
CA MET A 139 23.79 9.55 7.30
C MET A 139 23.03 10.39 6.27
N GLU A 140 21.85 10.90 6.63
CA GLU A 140 21.06 11.81 5.81
C GLU A 140 21.80 13.13 5.55
N SER A 141 22.42 13.71 6.60
CA SER A 141 23.19 14.95 6.49
C SER A 141 24.44 14.83 5.61
N ALA A 142 24.95 13.61 5.41
CA ALA A 142 26.11 13.37 4.55
C ALA A 142 25.78 13.41 3.04
N GLY A 143 24.49 13.38 2.66
CA GLY A 143 24.05 13.50 1.27
C GLY A 143 24.42 12.31 0.38
N THR A 144 24.61 11.13 0.96
CA THR A 144 24.80 9.87 0.22
C THR A 144 23.57 9.54 -0.62
N LYS A 145 23.77 8.89 -1.77
CA LYS A 145 22.66 8.44 -2.64
C LYS A 145 21.90 7.26 -2.04
N LEU A 146 22.61 6.43 -1.28
CA LEU A 146 22.06 5.28 -0.61
C LEU A 146 22.60 5.15 0.82
N ASN A 147 21.68 5.01 1.77
CA ASN A 147 21.96 4.73 3.17
C ASN A 147 21.42 3.36 3.56
N LEU A 148 22.26 2.54 4.17
CA LEU A 148 21.92 1.21 4.67
C LEU A 148 22.11 1.17 6.17
N VAL A 149 21.05 0.92 6.93
CA VAL A 149 21.12 0.75 8.39
C VAL A 149 20.69 -0.66 8.74
N ILE A 150 21.60 -1.47 9.24
CA ILE A 150 21.39 -2.86 9.54
C ILE A 150 21.56 -3.11 11.03
N LEU A 151 20.48 -3.56 11.65
CA LEU A 151 20.40 -3.80 13.10
C LEU A 151 20.24 -5.30 13.35
N ASP A 152 21.35 -5.96 13.62
CA ASP A 152 21.41 -7.33 14.13
C ASP A 152 21.44 -7.34 15.66
N ALA A 153 20.50 -6.60 16.25
CA ALA A 153 20.46 -6.39 17.69
C ALA A 153 19.51 -7.37 18.39
N CYS A 154 19.96 -7.93 19.52
CA CYS A 154 19.10 -8.67 20.43
C CYS A 154 18.00 -7.73 20.94
N ARG A 155 16.78 -8.06 20.55
CA ARG A 155 15.53 -7.36 20.82
C ARG A 155 14.99 -7.59 22.24
N ASN A 156 15.85 -8.05 23.14
CA ASN A 156 15.56 -8.21 24.56
C ASN A 156 16.09 -6.98 25.32
N ASN A 157 15.29 -6.42 26.22
CA ASN A 157 15.78 -5.39 27.13
C ASN A 157 16.55 -6.06 28.28
N PRO A 158 17.89 -5.98 28.32
CA PRO A 158 18.66 -6.68 29.35
C PRO A 158 18.56 -6.02 30.73
N PHE A 159 17.87 -4.86 30.82
CA PHE A 159 17.68 -4.09 32.05
C PHE A 159 16.25 -4.22 32.63
N GLY A 160 15.40 -5.10 32.08
CA GLY A 160 14.00 -5.23 32.47
C GLY A 160 13.74 -5.49 33.96
N GLY A 161 14.64 -6.22 34.64
CA GLY A 161 14.56 -6.50 36.08
C GLY A 161 14.95 -5.34 36.99
N ARG A 162 15.45 -4.22 36.45
CA ARG A 162 15.97 -3.06 37.21
C ARG A 162 15.11 -1.80 37.08
N GLY A 163 13.83 -1.93 36.73
CA GLY A 163 12.87 -0.82 36.67
C GLY A 163 12.69 -0.18 35.29
N LEU A 164 13.54 -0.52 34.31
CA LEU A 164 13.33 -0.20 32.89
C LEU A 164 12.37 -1.21 32.28
N ARG A 165 11.08 -1.10 32.60
CA ARG A 165 10.05 -1.96 32.00
C ARG A 165 10.03 -1.73 30.49
N ALA A 166 10.39 -2.75 29.71
CA ALA A 166 10.13 -2.74 28.28
C ALA A 166 8.61 -2.71 28.08
N SER A 167 8.10 -1.68 27.41
CA SER A 167 6.67 -1.58 27.10
C SER A 167 6.23 -2.66 26.11
N GLU A 168 7.14 -3.14 25.25
CA GLU A 168 6.89 -4.10 24.18
C GLU A 168 8.16 -4.94 23.89
N GLY A 169 8.00 -6.13 23.28
CA GLY A 169 9.13 -6.96 22.85
C GLY A 169 9.82 -6.40 21.60
N GLY A 170 11.14 -6.17 21.66
CA GLY A 170 11.95 -5.77 20.51
C GLY A 170 12.13 -4.28 20.24
N LEU A 171 12.74 -3.97 19.09
CA LEU A 171 12.95 -2.61 18.60
C LEU A 171 11.65 -2.08 17.96
N ALA A 172 11.32 -0.81 18.21
CA ALA A 172 10.25 -0.09 17.53
C ALA A 172 10.46 -0.08 16.00
N GLN A 173 9.36 -0.04 15.26
CA GLN A 173 9.44 0.16 13.82
C GLN A 173 9.95 1.58 13.51
N MET A 174 10.91 1.68 12.59
CA MET A 174 11.46 2.96 12.14
C MET A 174 11.03 3.26 10.71
N ARG A 175 10.69 4.53 10.44
CA ARG A 175 10.50 5.04 9.08
C ARG A 175 11.87 5.33 8.45
N ALA A 176 12.12 4.79 7.26
CA ALA A 176 13.34 5.10 6.52
C ALA A 176 13.28 6.53 5.92
N PRO A 177 14.29 7.39 6.16
CA PRO A 177 14.49 8.65 5.43
C PRO A 177 14.68 8.42 3.93
N GLU A 178 14.71 9.47 3.11
CA GLU A 178 14.94 9.35 1.65
C GLU A 178 16.25 8.62 1.33
N GLY A 179 16.28 7.84 0.25
CA GLY A 179 17.45 7.06 -0.17
C GLY A 179 17.93 6.04 0.87
N THR A 180 17.08 5.60 1.80
CA THR A 180 17.49 4.77 2.94
C THR A 180 16.76 3.42 2.97
N LEU A 181 17.51 2.37 3.27
CA LEU A 181 17.00 1.05 3.63
C LEU A 181 17.46 0.70 5.05
N ILE A 182 16.49 0.41 5.92
CA ILE A 182 16.71 -0.08 7.28
C ILE A 182 16.33 -1.56 7.32
N SER A 183 17.25 -2.42 7.73
CA SER A 183 17.01 -3.85 7.88
C SER A 183 17.23 -4.30 9.32
N PHE A 184 16.29 -5.09 9.82
CA PHE A 184 16.30 -5.65 11.16
C PHE A 184 16.39 -7.17 11.07
N ALA A 185 17.17 -7.78 11.97
CA ALA A 185 17.35 -9.22 12.00
C ALA A 185 16.07 -10.03 12.23
N THR A 186 15.04 -9.42 12.83
CA THR A 186 13.71 -10.02 12.97
C THR A 186 12.61 -8.95 12.93
N GLN A 187 11.37 -9.37 12.74
CA GLN A 187 10.16 -8.57 12.69
C GLN A 187 9.86 -7.85 14.02
N PRO A 188 9.13 -6.72 14.00
CA PRO A 188 8.65 -6.06 15.21
C PRO A 188 7.96 -7.04 16.18
N GLY A 189 8.12 -6.84 17.49
CA GLY A 189 7.51 -7.72 18.51
C GLY A 189 8.27 -9.02 18.81
N ASN A 190 9.29 -9.39 18.02
CA ASN A 190 9.97 -10.68 18.11
C ASN A 190 11.44 -10.54 18.52
N VAL A 191 12.08 -11.63 18.95
CA VAL A 191 13.51 -11.64 19.34
C VAL A 191 14.31 -12.41 18.28
N ALA A 192 15.48 -11.88 17.90
CA ALA A 192 16.37 -12.56 16.97
C ALA A 192 17.04 -13.76 17.68
N ALA A 193 17.23 -14.86 16.95
CA ALA A 193 17.93 -16.01 17.48
C ALA A 193 19.44 -15.76 17.50
N ASP A 194 20.10 -16.15 18.58
CA ASP A 194 21.54 -15.95 18.72
C ASP A 194 22.33 -16.85 17.74
N GLY A 195 21.79 -18.00 17.33
CA GLY A 195 22.47 -18.97 16.46
C GLY A 195 23.20 -20.06 17.24
N THR A 196 23.60 -21.15 16.57
CA THR A 196 24.17 -22.36 17.22
C THR A 196 25.65 -22.60 16.90
N ASP A 197 26.22 -21.78 16.02
CA ASP A 197 27.51 -21.99 15.36
C ASP A 197 28.31 -20.67 15.23
N GLY A 198 28.19 -19.83 16.26
CA GLY A 198 29.07 -18.69 16.53
C GLY A 198 28.78 -17.37 15.78
N ASN A 199 27.84 -17.32 14.84
CA ASN A 199 27.31 -16.06 14.28
C ASN A 199 25.78 -16.17 14.18
N SER A 200 25.09 -15.04 14.20
CA SER A 200 23.64 -15.00 14.08
C SER A 200 23.17 -15.54 12.72
N PRO A 201 22.01 -16.21 12.65
CA PRO A 201 21.44 -16.67 11.37
C PRO A 201 21.27 -15.53 10.37
N TYR A 202 20.94 -14.34 10.86
CA TYR A 202 20.77 -13.15 10.04
C TYR A 202 22.08 -12.67 9.43
N THR A 203 23.14 -12.55 10.24
CA THR A 203 24.44 -12.08 9.74
C THR A 203 25.09 -13.08 8.79
N LYS A 204 24.93 -14.38 9.01
CA LYS A 204 25.37 -15.41 8.04
C LYS A 204 24.63 -15.30 6.71
N ALA A 205 23.31 -15.18 6.77
CA ALA A 205 22.49 -15.01 5.56
C ALA A 205 22.86 -13.72 4.81
N LEU A 206 23.05 -12.62 5.52
CA LEU A 206 23.42 -11.34 4.92
C LEU A 206 24.81 -11.39 4.30
N ALA A 207 25.84 -11.78 5.05
CA ALA A 207 27.23 -11.82 4.58
C ALA A 207 27.46 -12.79 3.40
N SER A 208 26.67 -13.86 3.30
CA SER A 208 26.69 -14.75 2.14
C SER A 208 25.94 -14.16 0.94
N THR A 209 24.79 -13.52 1.17
CA THR A 209 23.94 -13.01 0.09
C THR A 209 24.50 -11.77 -0.58
N ILE A 210 25.08 -10.83 0.18
CA ILE A 210 25.67 -9.60 -0.40
C ILE A 210 26.87 -9.88 -1.31
N ARG A 211 27.48 -11.07 -1.23
CA ARG A 211 28.57 -11.51 -2.10
C ARG A 211 28.10 -12.16 -3.40
N ARG A 212 26.79 -12.38 -3.57
CA ARG A 212 26.23 -13.00 -4.78
C ARG A 212 26.05 -11.94 -5.86
N ASP A 213 26.63 -12.19 -7.03
CA ASP A 213 26.42 -11.36 -8.21
C ASP A 213 24.96 -11.37 -8.66
N GLY A 214 24.55 -10.30 -9.33
CA GLY A 214 23.27 -10.20 -10.02
C GLY A 214 22.07 -9.85 -9.15
N LEU A 215 22.24 -9.78 -7.82
CA LEU A 215 21.16 -9.42 -6.89
C LEU A 215 21.13 -7.91 -6.66
N ASP A 216 20.03 -7.27 -7.04
CA ASP A 216 19.78 -5.90 -6.60
C ASP A 216 19.52 -5.85 -5.08
N ILE A 217 19.52 -4.65 -4.51
CA ILE A 217 19.33 -4.45 -3.08
C ILE A 217 18.06 -5.10 -2.51
N PHE A 218 16.91 -5.01 -3.19
CA PHE A 218 15.65 -5.57 -2.69
C PHE A 218 15.63 -7.09 -2.82
N GLN A 219 16.16 -7.61 -3.93
CA GLN A 219 16.37 -9.04 -4.12
C GLN A 219 17.31 -9.60 -3.06
N THR A 220 18.39 -8.89 -2.73
CA THR A 220 19.36 -9.25 -1.70
C THR A 220 18.64 -9.43 -0.36
N PHE A 221 17.91 -8.42 0.12
CA PHE A 221 17.25 -8.53 1.43
C PHE A 221 16.07 -9.51 1.44
N ASN A 222 15.40 -9.74 0.31
CA ASN A 222 14.43 -10.82 0.18
C ASN A 222 15.10 -12.20 0.32
N GLU A 223 16.22 -12.43 -0.37
CA GLU A 223 17.01 -13.66 -0.28
C GLU A 223 17.57 -13.89 1.13
N VAL A 224 18.02 -12.82 1.81
CA VAL A 224 18.40 -12.87 3.23
C VAL A 224 17.23 -13.32 4.09
N GLY A 225 16.04 -12.73 3.90
CA GLY A 225 14.83 -13.14 4.60
C GLY A 225 14.50 -14.62 4.40
N LEU A 226 14.56 -15.10 3.16
CA LEU A 226 14.32 -16.52 2.82
C LEU A 226 15.39 -17.45 3.41
N ALA A 227 16.65 -17.03 3.44
CA ALA A 227 17.74 -17.80 4.05
C ALA A 227 17.56 -17.92 5.58
N VAL A 228 17.27 -16.82 6.27
CA VAL A 228 17.00 -16.81 7.72
C VAL A 228 15.76 -17.62 8.07
N LYS A 229 14.68 -17.46 7.30
CA LYS A 229 13.45 -18.25 7.50
C LYS A 229 13.74 -19.74 7.39
N ARG A 230 14.55 -20.18 6.42
CA ARG A 230 14.95 -21.58 6.26
C ARG A 230 15.83 -22.07 7.41
N SER A 231 16.85 -21.31 7.79
CA SER A 231 17.81 -21.73 8.83
C SER A 231 17.22 -21.75 10.23
N THR A 232 16.18 -20.96 10.49
CA THR A 232 15.52 -20.86 11.80
C THR A 232 14.21 -21.64 11.89
N GLY A 233 13.85 -22.42 10.85
CA GLY A 233 12.57 -23.12 10.80
C GLY A 233 11.35 -22.19 10.84
N GLY A 234 11.52 -20.94 10.40
CA GLY A 234 10.49 -19.90 10.36
C GLY A 234 10.30 -19.10 11.65
N THR A 235 11.08 -19.37 12.69
CA THR A 235 11.00 -18.68 13.99
C THR A 235 11.54 -17.25 13.95
N GLN A 236 12.46 -16.95 13.03
CA GLN A 236 12.99 -15.61 12.79
C GLN A 236 12.64 -15.17 11.37
N GLN A 237 12.12 -13.94 11.26
CA GLN A 237 11.76 -13.33 9.98
C GLN A 237 12.35 -11.92 9.92
N PRO A 238 13.43 -11.70 9.15
CA PRO A 238 14.01 -10.38 8.98
C PRO A 238 13.00 -9.37 8.42
N TRP A 239 13.13 -8.12 8.83
CA TRP A 239 12.20 -7.06 8.46
C TRP A 239 12.92 -5.90 7.81
N VAL A 240 12.33 -5.31 6.77
CA VAL A 240 12.91 -4.19 6.03
C VAL A 240 11.94 -3.03 6.01
N SER A 241 12.47 -1.83 6.23
CA SER A 241 11.79 -0.55 6.04
C SER A 241 12.61 0.25 5.03
N SER A 242 11.99 0.73 3.95
CA SER A 242 12.70 1.46 2.90
C SER A 242 11.91 2.67 2.40
N SER A 243 12.63 3.68 1.94
CA SER A 243 12.09 4.76 1.11
C SER A 243 12.41 4.48 -0.38
N PRO A 244 11.91 5.29 -1.33
CA PRO A 244 12.39 5.23 -2.70
C PRO A 244 13.90 5.40 -2.77
N ILE A 245 14.57 4.51 -3.50
CA ILE A 245 16.02 4.53 -3.77
C ILE A 245 16.19 4.81 -5.25
N ASP A 246 17.01 5.80 -5.60
CA ASP A 246 17.29 6.15 -6.99
C ASP A 246 18.26 5.14 -7.63
N GLY A 247 17.95 4.71 -8.85
CA GLY A 247 18.73 3.72 -9.59
C GLY A 247 18.66 2.27 -9.03
N LYS A 248 19.63 1.45 -9.42
CA LYS A 248 19.81 0.08 -8.92
C LYS A 248 21.14 -0.03 -8.19
N PHE A 249 21.12 -0.53 -6.97
CA PHE A 249 22.32 -0.84 -6.21
C PHE A 249 22.56 -2.34 -6.17
N TYR A 250 23.82 -2.73 -6.39
CA TYR A 250 24.30 -4.10 -6.28
C TYR A 250 25.49 -4.13 -5.33
N PHE A 251 25.44 -5.00 -4.32
CA PHE A 251 26.58 -5.20 -3.43
C PHE A 251 27.77 -5.80 -4.19
N ALA A 252 27.51 -6.84 -4.98
CA ALA A 252 28.46 -7.47 -5.91
C ALA A 252 28.15 -7.04 -7.37
N SER A 253 28.63 -7.78 -8.38
CA SER A 253 28.56 -7.33 -9.78
C SER A 253 27.13 -7.42 -10.36
N PRO A 254 26.69 -6.48 -11.22
CA PRO A 254 25.42 -6.59 -11.94
C PRO A 254 25.43 -7.74 -12.96
N PRO A 255 24.26 -8.25 -13.41
CA PRO A 255 24.20 -9.35 -14.37
C PRO A 255 24.72 -8.93 -15.76
N VAL A 256 25.53 -9.79 -16.40
CA VAL A 256 26.07 -9.56 -17.75
C VAL A 256 24.95 -9.69 -18.80
N PRO A 257 24.73 -8.70 -19.69
CA PRO A 257 23.72 -8.78 -20.74
C PRO A 257 24.07 -9.85 -21.78
N ALA A 258 23.13 -10.75 -22.10
CA ALA A 258 23.25 -11.67 -23.23
C ALA A 258 22.91 -10.96 -24.55
N THR A 259 23.73 -11.14 -25.57
CA THR A 259 23.55 -10.57 -26.92
C THR A 259 22.57 -11.41 -27.75
N PRO A 260 21.58 -10.83 -28.45
CA PRO A 260 20.70 -11.59 -29.34
C PRO A 260 21.31 -11.73 -30.74
N ASN A 261 21.44 -12.95 -31.24
CA ASN A 261 21.78 -13.22 -32.65
C ASN A 261 20.53 -13.12 -33.55
N ALA A 262 20.67 -12.35 -34.63
CA ALA A 262 19.69 -12.25 -35.72
C ALA A 262 19.95 -13.34 -36.76
N GLY A 263 18.92 -14.16 -37.04
CA GLY A 263 18.89 -15.15 -38.11
C GLY A 263 17.59 -15.03 -38.91
N THR A 264 17.72 -15.07 -40.24
CA THR A 264 16.75 -14.73 -41.28
C THR A 264 15.36 -15.37 -41.19
N ASP A 265 14.39 -14.60 -41.72
CA ASP A 265 12.91 -14.64 -41.58
C ASP A 265 12.17 -15.85 -42.19
N THR A 266 12.77 -17.04 -42.28
CA THR A 266 12.05 -18.25 -42.72
C THR A 266 11.32 -18.93 -41.56
N ALA A 267 11.89 -18.88 -40.36
CA ALA A 267 11.29 -19.46 -39.16
C ALA A 267 10.05 -18.67 -38.70
N ALA A 268 10.04 -17.33 -38.88
CA ALA A 268 8.89 -16.51 -38.50
C ALA A 268 7.69 -16.73 -39.43
N GLN A 269 7.93 -16.86 -40.74
CA GLN A 269 6.89 -17.18 -41.73
C GLN A 269 6.32 -18.58 -41.51
N ALA A 270 7.19 -19.58 -41.31
CA ALA A 270 6.76 -20.93 -40.97
C ALA A 270 6.01 -20.96 -39.62
N TRP A 271 6.40 -20.14 -38.64
CA TRP A 271 5.71 -20.05 -37.36
C TRP A 271 4.34 -19.37 -37.50
N ALA A 272 4.23 -18.31 -38.28
CA ALA A 272 2.95 -17.65 -38.55
C ALA A 272 1.93 -18.61 -39.19
N ALA A 273 2.39 -19.50 -40.08
CA ALA A 273 1.55 -20.53 -40.67
C ALA A 273 1.22 -21.70 -39.72
N THR A 274 2.07 -21.95 -38.71
CA THR A 274 1.98 -23.15 -37.86
C THR A 274 1.32 -22.87 -36.50
N ARG A 275 1.45 -21.67 -35.93
CA ARG A 275 1.08 -21.38 -34.52
C ARG A 275 -0.41 -21.62 -34.20
N ASP A 276 -1.27 -21.43 -35.19
CA ASP A 276 -2.72 -21.54 -35.06
C ASP A 276 -3.26 -22.93 -35.47
N THR A 277 -2.39 -23.84 -35.91
CA THR A 277 -2.79 -25.21 -36.24
C THR A 277 -3.23 -25.98 -34.99
N THR A 278 -4.15 -26.92 -35.18
CA THR A 278 -4.55 -27.91 -34.17
C THR A 278 -3.85 -29.25 -34.36
N SER A 279 -3.02 -29.40 -35.40
CA SER A 279 -2.28 -30.61 -35.69
C SER A 279 -0.95 -30.65 -34.93
N VAL A 280 -0.86 -31.55 -33.95
CA VAL A 280 0.37 -31.84 -33.19
C VAL A 280 1.54 -32.18 -34.11
N ALA A 281 1.29 -32.94 -35.18
CA ALA A 281 2.32 -33.36 -36.14
C ALA A 281 2.93 -32.17 -36.92
N VAL A 282 2.11 -31.17 -37.28
CA VAL A 282 2.60 -29.97 -37.99
C VAL A 282 3.50 -29.14 -37.06
N ILE A 283 3.15 -29.03 -35.78
CA ILE A 283 3.98 -28.34 -34.79
C ILE A 283 5.27 -29.13 -34.50
N GLU A 284 5.22 -30.45 -34.42
CA GLU A 284 6.42 -31.29 -34.27
C GLU A 284 7.35 -31.16 -35.47
N THR A 285 6.81 -31.05 -36.69
CA THR A 285 7.58 -30.80 -37.92
C THR A 285 8.29 -29.44 -37.87
N PHE A 286 7.59 -28.39 -37.42
CA PHE A 286 8.21 -27.08 -37.20
C PHE A 286 9.35 -27.15 -36.18
N ILE A 287 9.16 -27.88 -35.07
CA ILE A 287 10.19 -28.05 -34.03
C ILE A 287 11.41 -28.81 -34.58
N GLN A 288 11.20 -29.82 -35.44
CA GLN A 288 12.30 -30.56 -36.05
C GLN A 288 13.10 -29.70 -37.03
N GLN A 289 12.44 -28.86 -37.82
CA GLN A 289 13.07 -28.07 -38.87
C GLN A 289 13.66 -26.74 -38.37
N TYR A 290 13.07 -26.14 -37.33
CA TYR A 290 13.44 -24.82 -36.79
C TYR A 290 13.70 -24.86 -35.28
N GLY A 291 14.17 -25.99 -34.76
CA GLY A 291 14.34 -26.26 -33.32
C GLY A 291 15.28 -25.33 -32.57
N ASP A 292 16.17 -24.65 -33.30
CA ASP A 292 17.13 -23.66 -32.80
C ASP A 292 16.65 -22.21 -32.97
N SER A 293 15.46 -22.00 -33.54
CA SER A 293 14.88 -20.67 -33.69
C SER A 293 14.30 -20.14 -32.37
N ILE A 294 14.14 -18.81 -32.29
CA ILE A 294 13.44 -18.15 -31.18
C ILE A 294 11.99 -18.64 -31.01
N TYR A 295 11.40 -19.26 -32.03
CA TYR A 295 10.02 -19.75 -32.03
C TYR A 295 9.88 -21.16 -31.45
N ALA A 296 10.98 -21.92 -31.34
CA ALA A 296 10.97 -23.31 -30.91
C ALA A 296 10.42 -23.54 -29.48
N PRO A 297 10.68 -22.66 -28.49
CA PRO A 297 10.02 -22.76 -27.18
C PRO A 297 8.50 -22.62 -27.26
N PHE A 298 8.00 -21.73 -28.12
CA PHE A 298 6.56 -21.52 -28.31
C PHE A 298 5.90 -22.70 -29.02
N ALA A 299 6.56 -23.28 -30.02
CA ALA A 299 6.11 -24.49 -30.69
C ALA A 299 6.02 -25.67 -29.72
N ARG A 300 7.02 -25.87 -28.85
CA ARG A 300 6.99 -26.91 -27.80
C ARG A 300 5.83 -26.71 -26.83
N ALA A 301 5.60 -25.49 -26.35
CA ALA A 301 4.47 -25.17 -25.47
C ALA A 301 3.11 -25.44 -26.13
N ARG A 302 2.94 -25.05 -27.39
CA ARG A 302 1.70 -25.27 -28.14
C ARG A 302 1.43 -26.76 -28.42
N ARG A 303 2.47 -27.55 -28.71
CA ARG A 303 2.37 -29.02 -28.82
C ARG A 303 1.87 -29.63 -27.51
N ASP A 304 2.42 -29.18 -26.39
CA ASP A 304 2.07 -29.70 -25.06
C ASP A 304 0.64 -29.32 -24.66
N GLU A 305 0.19 -28.11 -25.03
CA GLU A 305 -1.21 -27.68 -24.91
C GLU A 305 -2.16 -28.55 -25.74
N LEU A 306 -1.85 -28.79 -27.03
CA LEU A 306 -2.69 -29.61 -27.90
C LEU A 306 -2.76 -31.08 -27.45
N LYS A 307 -1.66 -31.64 -26.95
CA LYS A 307 -1.65 -32.98 -26.34
C LYS A 307 -2.47 -33.01 -25.06
N SER A 308 -2.39 -31.97 -24.23
CA SER A 308 -3.24 -31.84 -23.03
C SER A 308 -4.73 -31.72 -23.39
N ASN A 309 -5.08 -30.95 -24.42
CA ASN A 309 -6.46 -30.79 -24.87
C ASN A 309 -7.04 -32.04 -25.55
N GLN A 310 -6.23 -32.83 -26.26
CA GLN A 310 -6.66 -34.14 -26.78
C GLN A 310 -6.93 -35.14 -25.65
N VAL A 311 -6.19 -35.05 -24.54
CA VAL A 311 -6.45 -35.84 -23.33
C VAL A 311 -7.69 -35.33 -22.58
N ALA A 312 -7.97 -34.02 -22.61
CA ALA A 312 -9.14 -33.41 -21.96
C ALA A 312 -10.47 -33.63 -22.71
N LEU A 313 -10.46 -33.74 -24.05
CA LEU A 313 -11.65 -33.97 -24.87
C LEU A 313 -12.13 -35.44 -24.89
N ALA A 314 -11.30 -36.38 -24.44
CA ALA A 314 -11.64 -37.79 -24.32
C ALA A 314 -12.16 -38.19 -22.92
N ALA A 315 -12.20 -37.26 -21.95
CA ALA A 315 -12.61 -37.55 -20.59
C ALA A 315 -14.10 -37.18 -20.35
N PRO A 316 -14.91 -38.06 -19.72
CA PRO A 316 -16.23 -37.68 -19.27
C PRO A 316 -16.15 -36.62 -18.16
N LYS A 317 -17.24 -35.84 -18.01
CA LYS A 317 -17.45 -34.75 -17.04
C LYS A 317 -16.68 -34.97 -15.72
N PRO A 318 -15.88 -33.99 -15.22
CA PRO A 318 -15.03 -34.23 -14.07
C PRO A 318 -15.85 -34.69 -12.87
N ALA A 319 -15.49 -35.86 -12.33
CA ALA A 319 -15.85 -36.20 -10.97
C ALA A 319 -15.31 -35.11 -10.04
N THR A 320 -16.06 -34.81 -8.98
CA THR A 320 -15.61 -33.99 -7.86
C THR A 320 -14.15 -34.32 -7.55
N PRO A 321 -13.23 -33.34 -7.50
CA PRO A 321 -11.84 -33.64 -7.18
C PRO A 321 -11.82 -34.44 -5.90
N ALA A 322 -11.05 -35.54 -5.89
CA ALA A 322 -10.92 -36.38 -4.71
C ALA A 322 -10.51 -35.46 -3.54
N PRO A 323 -11.20 -35.54 -2.38
CA PRO A 323 -10.89 -34.70 -1.23
C PRO A 323 -9.40 -34.80 -0.91
N SER A 324 -8.81 -33.67 -0.51
CA SER A 324 -7.41 -33.61 -0.06
C SER A 324 -7.07 -34.84 0.80
N THR A 325 -6.05 -35.60 0.40
CA THR A 325 -5.63 -36.80 1.16
C THR A 325 -5.05 -36.46 2.53
N ARG A 326 -4.63 -35.21 2.74
CA ARG A 326 -4.24 -34.69 4.04
C ARG A 326 -5.48 -34.27 4.82
N ARG A 327 -5.81 -35.00 5.88
CA ARG A 327 -6.77 -34.55 6.88
C ARG A 327 -6.17 -33.43 7.72
N VAL A 328 -6.96 -32.38 7.96
CA VAL A 328 -6.65 -31.30 8.88
C VAL A 328 -7.14 -31.69 10.28
N THR A 329 -6.22 -31.67 11.23
CA THR A 329 -6.48 -31.92 12.65
C THR A 329 -7.17 -30.73 13.30
N ARG A 330 -7.79 -30.96 14.46
CA ARG A 330 -8.39 -29.89 15.26
C ARG A 330 -7.39 -28.78 15.59
N ASP A 331 -6.17 -29.14 15.99
CA ASP A 331 -5.15 -28.16 16.37
C ASP A 331 -4.71 -27.30 15.19
N GLU A 332 -4.64 -27.89 13.99
CA GLU A 332 -4.42 -27.14 12.75
C GLU A 332 -5.60 -26.22 12.43
N THR A 333 -6.84 -26.68 12.60
CA THR A 333 -8.03 -25.82 12.45
C THR A 333 -8.00 -24.62 13.39
N VAL A 334 -7.64 -24.83 14.66
CA VAL A 334 -7.54 -23.74 15.65
C VAL A 334 -6.51 -22.70 15.22
N LYS A 335 -5.36 -23.13 14.71
CA LYS A 335 -4.33 -22.23 14.18
C LYS A 335 -4.82 -21.46 12.94
N LEU A 336 -5.48 -22.15 12.00
CA LEU A 336 -6.04 -21.51 10.81
C LEU A 336 -7.10 -20.45 11.15
N LEU A 337 -7.87 -20.66 12.21
CA LEU A 337 -8.91 -19.73 12.66
C LEU A 337 -8.42 -18.61 13.58
N GLU A 338 -7.11 -18.50 13.85
CA GLU A 338 -6.55 -17.41 14.65
C GLU A 338 -7.01 -16.01 14.19
N PRO A 339 -7.03 -15.67 12.87
CA PRO A 339 -7.50 -14.36 12.43
C PRO A 339 -8.98 -14.12 12.77
N LEU A 340 -9.81 -15.19 12.76
CA LEU A 340 -11.22 -15.10 13.11
C LEU A 340 -11.42 -14.86 14.60
N VAL A 341 -10.70 -15.60 15.45
CA VAL A 341 -10.77 -15.42 16.90
C VAL A 341 -10.34 -14.00 17.29
N LYS A 342 -9.22 -13.51 16.74
CA LYS A 342 -8.78 -12.13 16.96
C LYS A 342 -9.81 -11.11 16.49
N SER A 343 -10.44 -11.35 15.33
CA SER A 343 -11.51 -10.47 14.83
C SER A 343 -12.68 -10.39 15.81
N PHE A 344 -13.02 -11.48 16.50
CA PHE A 344 -14.09 -11.53 17.48
C PHE A 344 -13.70 -10.78 18.77
N GLU A 345 -12.45 -10.93 19.23
CA GLU A 345 -11.92 -10.20 20.38
C GLU A 345 -11.96 -8.68 20.13
N TYR A 346 -11.53 -8.24 18.95
CA TYR A 346 -11.63 -6.82 18.58
C TYR A 346 -13.07 -6.35 18.41
N ALA A 347 -13.95 -7.16 17.84
CA ALA A 347 -15.37 -6.83 17.77
C ALA A 347 -15.97 -6.67 19.18
N ASP A 348 -15.74 -7.61 20.09
CA ASP A 348 -16.23 -7.53 21.47
C ASP A 348 -15.65 -6.33 22.23
N GLY A 349 -14.38 -6.00 21.99
CA GLY A 349 -13.66 -4.90 22.64
C GLY A 349 -14.01 -3.50 22.08
N TYR A 350 -14.19 -3.35 20.77
CA TYR A 350 -14.22 -2.04 20.11
C TYR A 350 -15.46 -1.75 19.26
N TYR A 351 -16.29 -2.75 18.93
CA TYR A 351 -17.49 -2.49 18.13
C TYR A 351 -18.40 -1.47 18.84
N LEU A 352 -19.05 -0.61 18.04
CA LEU A 352 -19.86 0.51 18.53
C LEU A 352 -20.97 0.07 19.48
N GLN A 353 -21.54 -1.11 19.24
CA GLN A 353 -22.48 -1.76 20.15
C GLN A 353 -21.84 -3.03 20.70
N LYS A 354 -22.26 -3.50 21.88
CA LYS A 354 -21.73 -4.77 22.38
C LYS A 354 -22.28 -5.91 21.54
N PRO A 355 -21.44 -6.67 20.80
CA PRO A 355 -21.93 -7.74 19.97
C PRO A 355 -22.39 -8.91 20.83
N ASN A 356 -23.37 -9.67 20.34
CA ASN A 356 -23.72 -10.95 20.92
C ASN A 356 -22.77 -12.02 20.34
N THR A 357 -21.93 -12.59 21.21
CA THR A 357 -20.92 -13.56 20.79
C THR A 357 -21.52 -14.81 20.14
N ARG A 358 -22.71 -15.25 20.59
CA ARG A 358 -23.43 -16.40 19.99
C ARG A 358 -23.77 -16.13 18.53
N ASP A 359 -24.28 -14.93 18.25
CA ASP A 359 -24.70 -14.54 16.90
C ASP A 359 -23.49 -14.45 15.96
N LEU A 360 -22.33 -14.00 16.45
CA LEU A 360 -21.07 -14.00 15.70
C LEU A 360 -20.62 -15.42 15.31
N TYR A 361 -20.65 -16.38 16.25
CA TYR A 361 -20.30 -17.78 15.95
C TYR A 361 -21.26 -18.42 14.95
N GLN A 362 -22.57 -18.17 15.09
CA GLN A 362 -23.58 -18.64 14.14
C GLN A 362 -23.39 -18.04 12.75
N ALA A 363 -23.14 -16.73 12.66
CA ALA A 363 -22.94 -16.02 11.41
C ALA A 363 -21.69 -16.52 10.67
N ALA A 364 -20.57 -16.71 11.39
CA ALA A 364 -19.36 -17.30 10.83
C ALA A 364 -19.61 -18.71 10.28
N SER A 365 -20.21 -19.59 11.09
CA SER A 365 -20.45 -20.99 10.71
C SER A 365 -21.34 -21.09 9.47
N ARG A 366 -22.44 -20.32 9.43
CA ARG A 366 -23.33 -20.26 8.27
C ARG A 366 -22.65 -19.72 7.02
N ALA A 367 -21.79 -18.72 7.15
CA ALA A 367 -21.08 -18.16 6.01
C ALA A 367 -20.05 -19.15 5.43
N MET A 368 -19.32 -19.88 6.30
CA MET A 368 -18.42 -20.95 5.86
C MET A 368 -19.19 -22.04 5.10
N LEU A 369 -20.29 -22.55 5.66
CA LEU A 369 -21.13 -23.59 5.04
C LEU A 369 -21.76 -23.13 3.72
N ARG A 370 -22.12 -21.86 3.60
CA ARG A 370 -22.64 -21.28 2.36
C ARG A 370 -21.57 -21.18 1.28
N ALA A 371 -20.36 -20.79 1.65
CA ALA A 371 -19.23 -20.68 0.73
C ALA A 371 -18.67 -22.07 0.32
N PHE A 372 -18.77 -23.04 1.22
CA PHE A 372 -18.27 -24.41 1.04
C PHE A 372 -19.36 -25.43 1.42
N PRO A 373 -20.34 -25.68 0.54
CA PRO A 373 -21.41 -26.63 0.80
C PRO A 373 -20.87 -28.06 0.94
N LEU A 374 -21.32 -28.76 1.97
CA LEU A 374 -20.95 -30.16 2.20
C LEU A 374 -21.86 -31.07 1.38
N THR A 375 -21.29 -31.89 0.49
CA THR A 375 -22.06 -32.81 -0.35
C THR A 375 -22.41 -34.09 0.40
N GLY A 376 -23.71 -34.42 0.50
CA GLY A 376 -24.17 -35.69 1.06
C GLY A 376 -24.22 -35.78 2.59
N ARG A 377 -24.10 -34.65 3.31
CA ARG A 377 -24.36 -34.57 4.75
C ARG A 377 -25.46 -33.57 5.07
N ASP A 378 -26.24 -33.88 6.09
CA ASP A 378 -27.18 -32.94 6.67
C ASP A 378 -26.40 -31.88 7.48
N VAL A 379 -26.46 -30.63 7.01
CA VAL A 379 -25.79 -29.48 7.63
C VAL A 379 -26.20 -29.29 9.10
N SER A 380 -27.42 -29.70 9.48
CA SER A 380 -27.91 -29.65 10.86
C SER A 380 -27.15 -30.58 11.83
N THR A 381 -26.41 -31.57 11.30
CA THR A 381 -25.60 -32.51 12.08
C THR A 381 -24.14 -32.10 12.25
N VAL A 382 -23.69 -31.06 11.53
CA VAL A 382 -22.28 -30.63 11.47
C VAL A 382 -21.91 -29.69 12.64
N SER A 383 -22.90 -28.99 13.20
CA SER A 383 -22.73 -28.18 14.42
C SER A 383 -23.94 -28.29 15.33
N ALA A 384 -23.75 -28.87 16.52
CA ALA A 384 -24.78 -28.94 17.56
C ALA A 384 -24.75 -27.73 18.52
N LYS A 385 -23.80 -26.80 18.37
CA LYS A 385 -23.55 -25.71 19.32
C LYS A 385 -23.27 -24.38 18.63
N ASP A 386 -23.84 -23.32 19.17
CA ASP A 386 -23.67 -21.94 18.70
C ASP A 386 -22.52 -21.22 19.42
N ASP A 387 -21.42 -21.93 19.62
CA ASP A 387 -20.27 -21.48 20.39
C ASP A 387 -18.97 -21.73 19.64
N ARG A 388 -17.85 -21.40 20.28
CA ARG A 388 -16.51 -21.58 19.72
C ARG A 388 -16.22 -23.03 19.30
N GLU A 389 -16.72 -23.99 20.07
CA GLU A 389 -16.50 -25.41 19.79
C GLU A 389 -17.30 -25.86 18.56
N GLY A 390 -18.55 -25.41 18.43
CA GLY A 390 -19.36 -25.62 17.23
C GLY A 390 -18.74 -25.02 15.97
N LEU A 391 -18.16 -23.82 16.08
CA LEU A 391 -17.42 -23.20 14.97
C LEU A 391 -16.21 -24.05 14.57
N TYR A 392 -15.39 -24.50 15.53
CA TYR A 392 -14.21 -25.33 15.24
C TYR A 392 -14.58 -26.67 14.61
N GLN A 393 -15.68 -27.28 15.06
CA GLN A 393 -16.20 -28.51 14.47
C GLN A 393 -16.67 -28.28 13.02
N THR A 394 -17.39 -27.19 12.78
CA THR A 394 -17.85 -26.80 11.43
C THR A 394 -16.68 -26.58 10.49
N ALA A 395 -15.71 -25.75 10.91
CA ALA A 395 -14.53 -25.45 10.11
C ALA A 395 -13.69 -26.70 9.85
N THR A 396 -13.44 -27.54 10.86
CA THR A 396 -12.70 -28.81 10.68
C THR A 396 -13.38 -29.72 9.67
N THR A 397 -14.72 -29.76 9.68
CA THR A 397 -15.50 -30.56 8.72
C THR A 397 -15.31 -30.03 7.30
N ILE A 398 -15.51 -28.73 7.09
CA ILE A 398 -15.32 -28.08 5.79
C ILE A 398 -13.89 -28.25 5.28
N LEU A 399 -12.90 -28.02 6.14
CA LEU A 399 -11.49 -28.15 5.81
C LEU A 399 -11.16 -29.58 5.37
N ASN A 400 -11.75 -30.62 5.95
CA ASN A 400 -11.52 -32.00 5.54
C ASN A 400 -12.25 -32.42 4.26
N GLU A 401 -13.17 -31.60 3.74
CA GLU A 401 -13.97 -31.87 2.54
C GLU A 401 -13.71 -30.91 1.37
N ARG A 402 -12.91 -29.86 1.61
CA ARG A 402 -12.52 -28.90 0.58
C ARG A 402 -11.79 -29.58 -0.60
N ALA A 403 -11.90 -28.95 -1.76
CA ALA A 403 -11.28 -29.44 -2.99
C ALA A 403 -9.74 -29.35 -2.96
N SER A 404 -9.17 -28.30 -2.35
CA SER A 404 -7.73 -28.08 -2.31
C SER A 404 -7.24 -27.44 -1.02
N ALA A 405 -5.96 -27.61 -0.68
CA ALA A 405 -5.33 -26.88 0.43
C ALA A 405 -5.33 -25.36 0.23
N ASP A 406 -5.34 -24.88 -1.02
CA ASP A 406 -5.40 -23.45 -1.35
C ASP A 406 -6.73 -22.79 -0.95
N ASP A 407 -7.75 -23.59 -0.57
CA ASP A 407 -9.03 -23.08 -0.08
C ASP A 407 -9.04 -22.79 1.43
N ASP A 408 -7.98 -23.15 2.17
CA ASP A 408 -7.91 -22.94 3.63
C ASP A 408 -8.13 -21.48 4.02
N SER A 409 -7.44 -20.56 3.34
CA SER A 409 -7.59 -19.12 3.57
C SER A 409 -9.00 -18.63 3.24
N LYS A 410 -9.63 -19.17 2.19
CA LYS A 410 -10.98 -18.80 1.76
C LYS A 410 -12.05 -19.25 2.76
N VAL A 411 -11.89 -20.43 3.38
CA VAL A 411 -12.79 -20.91 4.46
C VAL A 411 -12.73 -19.95 5.65
N VAL A 412 -11.52 -19.58 6.07
CA VAL A 412 -11.30 -18.63 7.18
C VAL A 412 -11.91 -17.27 6.83
N GLU A 413 -11.59 -16.73 5.65
CA GLU A 413 -12.12 -15.45 5.15
C GLU A 413 -13.65 -15.41 5.09
N ALA A 414 -14.29 -16.49 4.63
CA ALA A 414 -15.75 -16.59 4.61
C ALA A 414 -16.35 -16.51 6.01
N GLY A 415 -15.74 -17.17 6.99
CA GLY A 415 -16.17 -17.12 8.38
C GLY A 415 -16.06 -15.73 8.99
N ILE A 416 -14.92 -15.05 8.80
CA ILE A 416 -14.70 -13.71 9.36
C ILE A 416 -15.68 -12.71 8.75
N ASN A 417 -15.79 -12.70 7.41
CA ASN A 417 -16.71 -11.78 6.73
C ASN A 417 -18.17 -12.05 7.09
N GLY A 418 -18.55 -13.32 7.25
CA GLY A 418 -19.89 -13.69 7.72
C GLY A 418 -20.21 -13.13 9.11
N ALA A 419 -19.28 -13.27 10.04
CA ALA A 419 -19.42 -12.71 11.38
C ALA A 419 -19.48 -11.18 11.37
N LEU A 420 -18.54 -10.50 10.72
CA LEU A 420 -18.50 -9.03 10.69
C LEU A 420 -19.69 -8.42 9.97
N ALA A 421 -20.19 -9.04 8.89
CA ALA A 421 -21.39 -8.58 8.19
C ALA A 421 -22.67 -8.68 9.04
N SER A 422 -22.67 -9.53 10.08
CA SER A 422 -23.79 -9.59 11.03
C SER A 422 -23.82 -8.43 12.01
N LEU A 423 -22.70 -7.70 12.17
CA LEU A 423 -22.63 -6.50 12.99
C LEU A 423 -23.24 -5.30 12.26
N ASP A 424 -22.72 -5.01 11.06
CA ASP A 424 -23.14 -3.91 10.22
C ASP A 424 -22.58 -4.08 8.78
N PRO A 425 -23.13 -3.39 7.75
CA PRO A 425 -22.68 -3.53 6.36
C PRO A 425 -21.35 -2.83 6.03
N HIS A 426 -20.71 -2.16 6.99
CA HIS A 426 -19.46 -1.43 6.85
C HIS A 426 -18.27 -2.10 7.56
N SER A 427 -18.52 -3.16 8.33
CA SER A 427 -17.50 -3.97 9.00
C SER A 427 -17.13 -5.17 8.12
N ASN A 428 -15.83 -5.32 7.81
CA ASN A 428 -15.35 -6.40 6.95
C ASN A 428 -13.89 -6.78 7.24
N TYR A 429 -13.47 -7.93 6.71
CA TYR A 429 -12.09 -8.40 6.78
C TYR A 429 -11.33 -8.07 5.50
N MET A 430 -10.07 -7.67 5.66
CA MET A 430 -9.10 -7.49 4.59
C MET A 430 -7.95 -8.44 4.87
N ASN A 431 -7.69 -9.39 3.96
CA ASN A 431 -6.50 -10.22 4.06
C ASN A 431 -5.22 -9.39 3.87
N ALA A 432 -4.04 -9.98 4.07
CA ALA A 432 -2.79 -9.24 4.03
C ALA A 432 -2.54 -8.49 2.72
N ALA A 433 -2.94 -9.07 1.58
CA ALA A 433 -2.82 -8.40 0.28
C ALA A 433 -3.77 -7.20 0.17
N GLN A 434 -5.05 -7.39 0.51
CA GLN A 434 -6.05 -6.32 0.50
C GLN A 434 -5.71 -5.20 1.49
N PHE A 435 -5.17 -5.54 2.66
CA PHE A 435 -4.75 -4.57 3.65
C PHE A 435 -3.58 -3.71 3.14
N ARG A 436 -2.56 -4.33 2.52
CA ARG A 436 -1.46 -3.61 1.86
C ARG A 436 -1.96 -2.70 0.74
N ASP A 437 -2.86 -3.20 -0.10
CA ASP A 437 -3.45 -2.42 -1.19
C ASP A 437 -4.21 -1.20 -0.68
N MET A 438 -4.96 -1.35 0.41
CA MET A 438 -5.68 -0.26 1.05
C MET A 438 -4.71 0.76 1.68
N GLN A 439 -3.62 0.32 2.30
CA GLN A 439 -2.57 1.22 2.79
C GLN A 439 -1.90 2.01 1.66
N ILE A 440 -1.68 1.39 0.50
CA ILE A 440 -1.16 2.06 -0.70
C ILE A 440 -2.18 3.10 -1.21
N GLN A 441 -3.48 2.76 -1.24
CA GLN A 441 -4.53 3.71 -1.64
C GLN A 441 -4.63 4.92 -0.71
N ALA A 442 -4.49 4.72 0.61
CA ALA A 442 -4.54 5.80 1.60
C ALA A 442 -3.45 6.86 1.39
N LYS A 443 -2.26 6.45 0.92
CA LYS A 443 -1.16 7.34 0.54
C LYS A 443 -1.46 8.22 -0.69
N GLY A 444 -2.52 7.91 -1.44
CA GLY A 444 -2.89 8.63 -2.66
C GLY A 444 -1.95 8.37 -3.86
N ALA A 445 -1.01 7.43 -3.73
CA ALA A 445 -0.06 7.06 -4.75
C ALA A 445 0.11 5.54 -4.83
N PHE A 446 -0.01 4.98 -6.04
CA PHE A 446 0.17 3.54 -6.26
C PHE A 446 0.93 3.26 -7.56
N GLY A 447 1.68 2.15 -7.60
CA GLY A 447 2.33 1.69 -8.82
C GLY A 447 1.32 1.06 -9.79
N GLY A 448 1.21 1.58 -11.01
CA GLY A 448 0.30 1.06 -12.01
C GLY A 448 0.29 1.85 -13.31
N VAL A 449 -0.77 1.66 -14.10
CA VAL A 449 -0.91 2.30 -15.43
C VAL A 449 -1.79 3.55 -15.42
N GLY A 450 -2.61 3.75 -14.39
CA GLY A 450 -3.47 4.92 -14.24
C GLY A 450 -4.73 4.90 -15.11
N LEU A 451 -5.51 3.82 -15.01
CA LEU A 451 -6.81 3.67 -15.66
C LEU A 451 -7.93 3.60 -14.63
N GLU A 452 -9.03 4.30 -14.91
CA GLU A 452 -10.32 4.04 -14.30
C GLU A 452 -11.07 3.02 -15.18
N VAL A 453 -11.48 1.91 -14.58
CA VAL A 453 -12.06 0.76 -15.29
C VAL A 453 -13.33 0.27 -14.64
N THR A 454 -14.21 -0.31 -15.43
CA THR A 454 -15.42 -1.02 -15.01
C THR A 454 -15.53 -2.34 -15.75
N MET A 455 -16.47 -3.20 -15.33
CA MET A 455 -16.77 -4.45 -16.03
C MET A 455 -17.99 -4.24 -16.95
N GLU A 456 -17.90 -4.68 -18.21
CA GLU A 456 -19.01 -4.68 -19.16
C GLU A 456 -18.96 -5.96 -20.00
N ASN A 457 -20.05 -6.75 -19.97
CA ASN A 457 -20.17 -8.01 -20.72
C ASN A 457 -19.01 -9.01 -20.54
N GLY A 458 -18.42 -9.04 -19.33
CA GLY A 458 -17.29 -9.94 -19.01
C GLY A 458 -15.92 -9.48 -19.54
N LEU A 459 -15.84 -8.27 -20.11
CA LEU A 459 -14.60 -7.57 -20.45
C LEU A 459 -14.41 -6.34 -19.57
N VAL A 460 -13.16 -5.90 -19.43
CA VAL A 460 -12.85 -4.70 -18.66
C VAL A 460 -12.91 -3.49 -19.58
N LYS A 461 -13.84 -2.58 -19.32
CA LYS A 461 -14.01 -1.33 -20.06
C LYS A 461 -13.28 -0.20 -19.36
N VAL A 462 -12.52 0.56 -20.13
CA VAL A 462 -11.92 1.81 -19.68
C VAL A 462 -13.02 2.86 -19.58
N VAL A 463 -13.27 3.35 -18.37
CA VAL A 463 -14.13 4.51 -18.14
C VAL A 463 -13.37 5.75 -18.58
N SER A 464 -12.18 5.96 -18.03
CA SER A 464 -11.29 7.05 -18.42
C SER A 464 -9.83 6.72 -18.08
N PRO A 465 -8.86 7.16 -18.88
CA PRO A 465 -7.48 7.24 -18.44
C PRO A 465 -7.30 8.40 -17.45
N ILE A 466 -6.53 8.19 -16.39
CA ILE A 466 -6.15 9.26 -15.48
C ILE A 466 -5.22 10.22 -16.24
N GLU A 467 -5.48 11.52 -16.14
CA GLU A 467 -4.67 12.56 -16.77
C GLU A 467 -3.17 12.43 -16.38
N ASP A 468 -2.27 12.69 -17.33
CA ASP A 468 -0.81 12.57 -17.20
C ASP A 468 -0.26 11.17 -16.83
N SER A 469 -1.13 10.16 -16.71
CA SER A 469 -0.75 8.79 -16.40
C SER A 469 -0.02 8.10 -17.57
N PRO A 470 0.71 6.99 -17.31
CA PRO A 470 1.27 6.15 -18.35
C PRO A 470 0.25 5.68 -19.38
N ALA A 471 -0.96 5.29 -18.96
CA ALA A 471 -1.99 4.82 -19.89
C ALA A 471 -2.53 5.94 -20.78
N SER A 472 -2.70 7.16 -20.22
CA SER A 472 -3.05 8.34 -21.01
C SER A 472 -1.96 8.64 -22.06
N LYS A 473 -0.69 8.65 -21.64
CA LYS A 473 0.47 8.86 -22.53
C LYS A 473 0.64 7.76 -23.58
N ALA A 474 0.25 6.53 -23.26
CA ALA A 474 0.26 5.38 -24.16
C ALA A 474 -0.94 5.36 -25.14
N GLY A 475 -1.82 6.36 -25.07
CA GLY A 475 -2.93 6.53 -26.01
C GLY A 475 -4.13 5.60 -25.76
N ILE A 476 -4.29 5.11 -24.53
CA ILE A 476 -5.53 4.42 -24.11
C ILE A 476 -6.66 5.46 -24.01
N LEU A 477 -7.84 5.13 -24.53
CA LEU A 477 -8.99 6.04 -24.61
C LEU A 477 -10.17 5.53 -23.78
N ALA A 478 -11.08 6.44 -23.44
CA ALA A 478 -12.37 6.07 -22.86
C ALA A 478 -13.13 5.13 -23.81
N ASN A 479 -13.84 4.15 -23.23
CA ASN A 479 -14.56 3.07 -23.91
C ASN A 479 -13.70 2.00 -24.61
N ASP A 480 -12.37 2.05 -24.47
CA ASP A 480 -11.52 0.91 -24.84
C ASP A 480 -11.89 -0.33 -24.00
N LEU A 481 -11.93 -1.52 -24.61
CA LEU A 481 -12.16 -2.79 -23.93
C LEU A 481 -10.84 -3.56 -23.81
N ILE A 482 -10.37 -3.79 -22.60
CA ILE A 482 -9.18 -4.60 -22.33
C ILE A 482 -9.58 -6.07 -22.45
N ALA A 483 -9.00 -6.79 -23.40
CA ALA A 483 -9.25 -8.20 -23.67
C ALA A 483 -8.20 -9.13 -23.03
N ALA A 484 -6.96 -8.66 -22.87
CA ALA A 484 -5.89 -9.39 -22.20
C ALA A 484 -4.87 -8.46 -21.53
N VAL A 485 -4.22 -8.98 -20.49
CA VAL A 485 -3.11 -8.32 -19.77
C VAL A 485 -1.93 -9.29 -19.74
N ASP A 486 -0.78 -8.88 -20.27
CA ASP A 486 0.43 -9.69 -20.44
C ASP A 486 0.17 -11.04 -21.14
N GLY A 487 -0.71 -11.02 -22.16
CA GLY A 487 -1.10 -12.21 -22.92
C GLY A 487 -2.15 -13.10 -22.24
N VAL A 488 -2.52 -12.82 -20.99
CA VAL A 488 -3.56 -13.55 -20.26
C VAL A 488 -4.92 -12.90 -20.50
N SER A 489 -5.87 -13.66 -21.05
CA SER A 489 -7.25 -13.19 -21.26
C SER A 489 -7.87 -12.67 -19.97
N VAL A 490 -8.65 -11.58 -20.02
CA VAL A 490 -9.42 -11.09 -18.87
C VAL A 490 -10.78 -11.78 -18.71
N GLN A 491 -11.20 -12.55 -19.69
CA GLN A 491 -12.51 -13.19 -19.68
C GLN A 491 -12.60 -14.23 -18.56
N GLY A 492 -13.67 -14.15 -17.76
CA GLY A 492 -13.88 -15.02 -16.59
C GLY A 492 -13.14 -14.58 -15.31
N GLN A 493 -12.36 -13.48 -15.36
CA GLN A 493 -11.74 -12.89 -14.17
C GLN A 493 -12.64 -11.83 -13.54
N THR A 494 -12.47 -11.59 -12.23
CA THR A 494 -13.14 -10.47 -11.58
C THR A 494 -12.44 -9.15 -11.93
N LEU A 495 -13.15 -8.02 -11.76
CA LEU A 495 -12.54 -6.69 -11.96
C LEU A 495 -11.30 -6.50 -11.08
N ASN A 496 -11.34 -7.01 -9.85
CA ASN A 496 -10.23 -6.90 -8.90
C ASN A 496 -8.99 -7.67 -9.36
N ASP A 497 -9.15 -8.87 -9.94
CA ASP A 497 -8.03 -9.65 -10.46
C ASP A 497 -7.32 -8.91 -11.59
N VAL A 498 -8.10 -8.30 -12.50
CA VAL A 498 -7.56 -7.54 -13.62
C VAL A 498 -6.88 -6.26 -13.11
N VAL A 499 -7.50 -5.52 -12.18
CA VAL A 499 -6.88 -4.34 -11.55
C VAL A 499 -5.57 -4.71 -10.85
N GLY A 500 -5.51 -5.87 -10.18
CA GLY A 500 -4.29 -6.40 -9.58
C GLY A 500 -3.15 -6.59 -10.60
N LYS A 501 -3.47 -7.05 -11.82
CA LYS A 501 -2.51 -7.19 -12.93
C LYS A 501 -2.11 -5.86 -13.55
N LEU A 502 -3.01 -4.88 -13.60
CA LEU A 502 -2.71 -3.52 -14.08
C LEU A 502 -1.80 -2.75 -13.10
N ARG A 503 -1.86 -3.09 -11.81
CA ARG A 503 -0.93 -2.64 -10.77
C ARG A 503 0.38 -3.42 -10.84
N GLY A 504 1.40 -2.92 -10.17
CA GLY A 504 2.69 -3.60 -10.05
C GLY A 504 3.83 -2.62 -9.81
N THR A 505 5.04 -3.16 -9.75
CA THR A 505 6.25 -2.39 -9.48
C THR A 505 6.47 -1.30 -10.52
N VAL A 506 6.74 -0.08 -10.06
CA VAL A 506 7.09 1.06 -10.91
C VAL A 506 8.28 0.71 -11.80
N GLY A 507 8.26 1.14 -13.05
CA GLY A 507 9.28 0.84 -14.06
C GLY A 507 9.10 -0.50 -14.79
N THR A 508 8.24 -1.41 -14.30
CA THR A 508 7.90 -2.63 -15.03
C THR A 508 6.92 -2.35 -16.16
N THR A 509 6.99 -3.11 -17.26
CA THR A 509 6.05 -2.98 -18.38
C THR A 509 4.89 -3.96 -18.22
N VAL A 510 3.69 -3.52 -18.56
CA VAL A 510 2.50 -4.37 -18.76
C VAL A 510 2.01 -4.19 -20.19
N ARG A 511 1.66 -5.28 -20.87
CA ARG A 511 1.10 -5.26 -22.22
C ARG A 511 -0.40 -5.44 -22.18
N LEU A 512 -1.15 -4.44 -22.65
CA LEU A 512 -2.60 -4.52 -22.76
C LEU A 512 -2.99 -4.88 -24.18
N LYS A 513 -3.86 -5.87 -24.35
CA LYS A 513 -4.57 -6.11 -25.61
C LYS A 513 -5.91 -5.41 -25.55
N VAL A 514 -6.10 -4.39 -26.38
CA VAL A 514 -7.24 -3.46 -26.33
C VAL A 514 -8.08 -3.59 -27.60
N ILE A 515 -9.39 -3.75 -27.43
CA ILE A 515 -10.38 -3.68 -28.49
C ILE A 515 -10.97 -2.27 -28.43
N ARG A 516 -10.73 -1.50 -29.49
CA ARG A 516 -11.22 -0.12 -29.60
C ARG A 516 -12.45 -0.08 -30.50
N PRO A 517 -13.55 0.57 -30.09
CA PRO A 517 -14.71 0.74 -30.97
C PRO A 517 -14.30 1.38 -32.31
N LYS A 518 -14.82 0.83 -33.42
CA LYS A 518 -14.53 1.27 -34.80
C LYS A 518 -13.09 1.02 -35.29
N VAL A 519 -12.35 0.14 -34.62
CA VAL A 519 -11.04 -0.37 -35.08
C VAL A 519 -11.14 -1.89 -35.20
N ASP A 520 -10.91 -2.42 -36.41
CA ASP A 520 -11.20 -3.82 -36.74
C ASP A 520 -10.21 -4.82 -36.13
N THR A 521 -9.03 -4.37 -35.71
CA THR A 521 -7.98 -5.21 -35.13
C THR A 521 -7.65 -4.79 -33.69
N PRO A 522 -7.53 -5.74 -32.74
CA PRO A 522 -7.07 -5.43 -31.38
C PRO A 522 -5.67 -4.80 -31.37
N LEU A 523 -5.48 -3.79 -30.54
CA LEU A 523 -4.21 -3.07 -30.36
C LEU A 523 -3.43 -3.70 -29.21
N GLU A 524 -2.13 -3.92 -29.38
CA GLU A 524 -1.24 -4.22 -28.26
C GLU A 524 -0.52 -2.95 -27.80
N VAL A 525 -0.77 -2.56 -26.55
CA VAL A 525 -0.27 -1.32 -25.97
C VAL A 525 0.65 -1.67 -24.79
N PRO A 526 1.99 -1.55 -24.94
CA PRO A 526 2.91 -1.67 -23.83
C PRO A 526 2.87 -0.39 -22.99
N ILE A 527 2.70 -0.54 -21.68
CA ILE A 527 2.63 0.57 -20.73
C ILE A 527 3.65 0.33 -19.62
N VAL A 528 4.56 1.28 -19.43
CA VAL A 528 5.49 1.25 -18.29
C VAL A 528 4.74 1.76 -17.06
N ARG A 529 4.66 0.93 -16.02
CA ARG A 529 4.02 1.29 -14.76
C ARG A 529 4.77 2.47 -14.14
N ALA A 530 4.03 3.45 -13.65
CA ALA A 530 4.57 4.59 -12.91
C ALA A 530 3.83 4.73 -11.57
N THR A 531 4.34 5.61 -10.72
CA THR A 531 3.57 6.08 -9.57
C THR A 531 2.40 6.90 -10.09
N ILE A 532 1.19 6.40 -9.86
CA ILE A 532 -0.06 7.08 -10.19
C ILE A 532 -0.48 7.88 -8.98
N THR A 533 -0.44 9.19 -9.09
CA THR A 533 -0.91 10.11 -8.07
C THR A 533 -2.37 10.44 -8.32
N VAL A 534 -3.24 10.13 -7.36
CA VAL A 534 -4.65 10.55 -7.41
C VAL A 534 -4.70 12.01 -6.99
N ARG A 535 -4.93 12.93 -7.95
CA ARG A 535 -5.14 14.36 -7.67
C ARG A 535 -6.42 14.54 -6.85
N ALA A 536 -6.27 14.55 -5.52
CA ALA A 536 -7.39 14.69 -4.58
C ALA A 536 -8.08 16.05 -4.72
N VAL A 537 -7.29 17.11 -4.93
CA VAL A 537 -7.74 18.50 -5.06
C VAL A 537 -7.46 19.02 -6.46
N ARG A 538 -8.45 19.71 -7.05
CA ARG A 538 -8.32 20.47 -8.29
C ARG A 538 -8.82 21.90 -8.06
N SER A 539 -8.18 22.87 -8.70
CA SER A 539 -8.50 24.29 -8.57
C SER A 539 -8.72 24.92 -9.94
N ARG A 540 -9.56 25.96 -10.01
CA ARG A 540 -9.65 26.87 -11.16
C ARG A 540 -10.27 28.20 -10.75
N VAL A 541 -10.13 29.21 -11.60
CA VAL A 541 -10.83 30.49 -11.47
C VAL A 541 -12.10 30.43 -12.32
N GLU A 542 -13.25 30.58 -11.68
CA GLU A 542 -14.54 30.75 -12.34
C GLU A 542 -14.75 32.21 -12.78
N ALA A 543 -15.81 32.45 -13.54
CA ALA A 543 -16.22 33.79 -13.92
C ALA A 543 -16.25 34.75 -12.71
N ASP A 544 -15.92 36.02 -12.93
CA ASP A 544 -15.94 37.08 -11.92
C ASP A 544 -14.97 36.88 -10.74
N ASN A 545 -13.82 36.25 -10.97
CA ASN A 545 -12.78 36.07 -9.95
C ASN A 545 -13.25 35.26 -8.73
N VAL A 546 -14.06 34.24 -8.97
CA VAL A 546 -14.45 33.27 -7.93
C VAL A 546 -13.49 32.09 -7.98
N GLY A 547 -12.87 31.76 -6.85
CA GLY A 547 -12.02 30.59 -6.75
C GLY A 547 -12.88 29.32 -6.63
N TYR A 548 -12.68 28.33 -7.50
CA TYR A 548 -13.35 27.04 -7.40
C TYR A 548 -12.33 25.96 -7.03
N ILE A 549 -12.60 25.23 -5.95
CA ILE A 549 -11.75 24.16 -5.43
C ILE A 549 -12.61 22.90 -5.28
N ARG A 550 -12.27 21.86 -6.04
CA ARG A 550 -12.93 20.55 -5.98
C ARG A 550 -12.07 19.58 -5.18
N ILE A 551 -12.66 18.99 -4.13
CA ILE A 551 -12.06 17.88 -3.38
C ILE A 551 -12.81 16.61 -3.77
N SER A 552 -12.11 15.68 -4.43
CA SER A 552 -12.70 14.43 -4.93
C SER A 552 -12.59 13.24 -3.97
N THR A 553 -11.64 13.29 -3.03
CA THR A 553 -11.42 12.29 -1.98
C THR A 553 -10.57 12.93 -0.87
N PHE A 554 -10.59 12.35 0.34
CA PHE A 554 -9.70 12.73 1.44
C PHE A 554 -8.59 11.68 1.64
N ASN A 555 -7.45 11.85 0.99
CA ASN A 555 -6.22 11.05 1.20
C ASN A 555 -5.09 11.91 1.79
N GLU A 556 -3.94 11.33 2.11
CA GLU A 556 -2.79 12.02 2.76
C GLU A 556 -2.26 13.26 1.99
N GLN A 557 -2.68 13.49 0.75
CA GLN A 557 -2.26 14.64 -0.07
C GLN A 557 -3.29 15.78 -0.08
N THR A 558 -4.43 15.61 0.60
CA THR A 558 -5.59 16.49 0.44
C THR A 558 -5.35 17.86 1.06
N SER A 559 -4.86 17.89 2.31
CA SER A 559 -4.64 19.15 3.04
C SER A 559 -3.62 20.04 2.35
N ASP A 560 -2.51 19.46 1.88
CA ASP A 560 -1.48 20.19 1.15
C ASP A 560 -1.97 20.64 -0.22
N GLY A 561 -2.66 19.77 -0.96
CA GLY A 561 -3.29 20.12 -2.23
C GLY A 561 -4.34 21.22 -2.08
N PHE A 562 -5.06 21.23 -0.96
CA PHE A 562 -6.06 22.24 -0.64
C PHE A 562 -5.42 23.61 -0.42
N LYS A 563 -4.36 23.70 0.40
CA LYS A 563 -3.61 24.95 0.59
C LYS A 563 -3.00 25.46 -0.71
N LYS A 564 -2.37 24.58 -1.49
CA LYS A 564 -1.82 24.92 -2.81
C LYS A 564 -2.88 25.46 -3.77
N ALA A 565 -4.09 24.93 -3.74
CA ALA A 565 -5.19 25.44 -4.57
C ALA A 565 -5.49 26.92 -4.30
N PHE A 566 -5.46 27.38 -3.04
CA PHE A 566 -5.61 28.80 -2.72
C PHE A 566 -4.44 29.62 -3.26
N GLU A 567 -3.21 29.14 -3.10
CA GLU A 567 -2.01 29.82 -3.63
C GLU A 567 -2.03 29.93 -5.16
N GLU A 568 -2.48 28.89 -5.86
CA GLU A 568 -2.60 28.87 -7.32
C GLU A 568 -3.66 29.85 -7.82
N ILE A 569 -4.82 29.90 -7.17
CA ILE A 569 -5.88 30.86 -7.50
C ILE A 569 -5.39 32.29 -7.24
N ALA A 570 -4.70 32.52 -6.12
CA ALA A 570 -4.09 33.81 -5.75
C ALA A 570 -3.04 34.31 -6.76
N LYS A 571 -2.35 33.41 -7.46
CA LYS A 571 -1.39 33.75 -8.52
C LYS A 571 -2.08 34.18 -9.83
N GLN A 572 -3.27 33.63 -10.11
CA GLN A 572 -4.03 33.94 -11.32
C GLN A 572 -4.85 35.23 -11.19
N VAL A 573 -5.35 35.49 -9.98
CA VAL A 573 -6.14 36.67 -9.66
C VAL A 573 -5.58 37.28 -8.39
N ALA A 574 -5.23 38.58 -8.43
CA ALA A 574 -4.79 39.30 -7.25
C ALA A 574 -5.77 39.07 -6.08
N ASN A 575 -5.26 38.67 -4.91
CA ASN A 575 -6.08 38.28 -3.75
C ASN A 575 -7.16 39.30 -3.36
N SER A 576 -6.91 40.59 -3.58
CA SER A 576 -7.89 41.67 -3.38
C SER A 576 -9.14 41.50 -4.24
N ASN A 577 -8.98 40.99 -5.46
CA ASN A 577 -10.01 40.88 -6.49
C ASN A 577 -10.83 39.58 -6.41
N ILE A 578 -10.40 38.62 -5.60
CA ILE A 578 -11.16 37.38 -5.37
C ILE A 578 -12.43 37.72 -4.59
N LYS A 579 -13.60 37.39 -5.17
CA LYS A 579 -14.92 37.67 -4.57
C LYS A 579 -15.29 36.64 -3.49
N GLY A 580 -14.80 35.42 -3.62
CA GLY A 580 -15.01 34.32 -2.68
C GLY A 580 -14.59 32.98 -3.27
N TYR A 581 -14.83 31.91 -2.52
CA TYR A 581 -14.49 30.55 -2.95
C TYR A 581 -15.68 29.60 -2.90
N VAL A 582 -15.76 28.72 -3.90
CA VAL A 582 -16.63 27.55 -3.92
C VAL A 582 -15.80 26.32 -3.60
N ILE A 583 -16.16 25.62 -2.54
CA ILE A 583 -15.57 24.33 -2.16
C ILE A 583 -16.54 23.22 -2.58
N ASP A 584 -16.19 22.46 -3.61
CA ASP A 584 -17.05 21.43 -4.17
C ASP A 584 -16.71 20.04 -3.61
N LEU A 585 -17.64 19.50 -2.82
CA LEU A 585 -17.57 18.17 -2.19
C LEU A 585 -18.55 17.18 -2.84
N ARG A 586 -19.16 17.52 -3.98
CA ARG A 586 -20.13 16.65 -4.66
C ARG A 586 -19.47 15.40 -5.22
N ASN A 587 -20.11 14.25 -5.01
CA ASN A 587 -19.61 12.91 -5.35
C ASN A 587 -18.26 12.57 -4.71
N ASN A 588 -17.97 13.13 -3.54
CA ASN A 588 -16.83 12.76 -2.72
C ASN A 588 -17.30 11.82 -1.58
N PRO A 589 -16.91 10.53 -1.59
CA PRO A 589 -17.37 9.55 -0.61
C PRO A 589 -16.67 9.68 0.76
N GLY A 590 -15.78 10.67 0.91
CA GLY A 590 -15.03 10.94 2.12
C GLY A 590 -13.57 10.46 2.03
N GLY A 591 -13.08 9.85 3.11
CA GLY A 591 -11.69 9.41 3.25
C GLY A 591 -11.18 9.62 4.68
N LEU A 592 -9.90 9.99 4.81
CA LEU A 592 -9.24 10.16 6.10
C LEU A 592 -9.86 11.29 6.93
N LEU A 593 -10.21 10.97 8.18
CA LEU A 593 -10.73 11.94 9.16
C LEU A 593 -9.74 13.09 9.40
N THR A 594 -8.46 12.77 9.52
CA THR A 594 -7.40 13.76 9.77
C THR A 594 -7.36 14.84 8.70
N GLU A 595 -7.56 14.46 7.44
CA GLU A 595 -7.61 15.38 6.31
C GLU A 595 -8.88 16.22 6.31
N ALA A 596 -10.03 15.64 6.67
CA ALA A 596 -11.28 16.39 6.84
C ALA A 596 -11.15 17.45 7.93
N VAL A 597 -10.53 17.09 9.05
CA VAL A 597 -10.26 18.01 10.16
C VAL A 597 -9.30 19.10 9.71
N ALA A 598 -8.18 18.77 9.06
CA ALA A 598 -7.19 19.74 8.61
C ALA A 598 -7.74 20.70 7.54
N VAL A 599 -8.56 20.22 6.60
CA VAL A 599 -9.27 21.08 5.63
C VAL A 599 -10.23 22.04 6.35
N SER A 600 -11.01 21.54 7.32
CA SER A 600 -11.93 22.38 8.10
C SER A 600 -11.20 23.41 8.95
N ASP A 601 -10.13 22.99 9.63
CA ASP A 601 -9.25 23.81 10.47
C ASP A 601 -8.64 24.95 9.65
N SER A 602 -8.25 24.69 8.40
CA SER A 602 -7.66 25.72 7.53
C SER A 602 -8.62 26.85 7.13
N LEU A 603 -9.93 26.70 7.37
CA LEU A 603 -10.97 27.65 6.96
C LEU A 603 -11.68 28.30 8.16
N LEU A 604 -11.31 27.96 9.39
CA LEU A 604 -11.97 28.36 10.63
C LEU A 604 -10.96 28.94 11.61
N ASP A 605 -11.21 30.13 12.15
CA ASP A 605 -10.34 30.70 13.19
C ASP A 605 -10.57 30.10 14.59
N LYS A 606 -11.75 29.53 14.82
CA LYS A 606 -12.19 28.94 16.10
C LYS A 606 -13.45 28.10 15.90
N GLY A 607 -13.83 27.37 16.95
CA GLY A 607 -15.06 26.58 16.99
C GLY A 607 -14.80 25.09 16.86
N ASP A 608 -15.84 24.29 17.04
CA ASP A 608 -15.71 22.84 16.97
C ASP A 608 -15.82 22.37 15.52
N ILE A 609 -15.01 21.39 15.13
CA ILE A 609 -15.05 20.79 13.79
C ILE A 609 -15.92 19.53 13.80
N THR A 610 -15.61 18.59 14.69
CA THR A 610 -16.38 17.36 14.87
C THR A 610 -16.01 16.68 16.19
N SER A 611 -16.83 15.74 16.65
CA SER A 611 -16.45 14.82 17.72
C SER A 611 -16.70 13.38 17.33
N VAL A 612 -15.82 12.49 17.80
CA VAL A 612 -15.89 11.05 17.63
C VAL A 612 -16.32 10.45 18.96
N ARG A 613 -17.48 9.78 18.97
CA ARG A 613 -18.00 9.12 20.17
C ARG A 613 -18.18 7.63 19.92
N GLY A 614 -17.46 6.82 20.68
CA GLY A 614 -17.55 5.37 20.67
C GLY A 614 -18.20 4.83 21.94
N ARG A 615 -18.23 3.49 22.03
CA ARG A 615 -18.70 2.78 23.23
C ARG A 615 -17.79 3.03 24.44
N ILE A 616 -16.50 3.18 24.21
CA ILE A 616 -15.49 3.42 25.25
C ILE A 616 -15.31 4.93 25.43
N ALA A 617 -15.81 5.47 26.54
CA ALA A 617 -15.82 6.92 26.77
C ALA A 617 -14.44 7.58 26.78
N LYS A 618 -13.40 6.88 27.26
CA LYS A 618 -12.01 7.38 27.27
C LYS A 618 -11.40 7.55 25.86
N ASP A 619 -11.97 6.88 24.86
CA ASP A 619 -11.49 6.93 23.48
C ASP A 619 -12.25 7.99 22.66
N ASN A 620 -13.20 8.69 23.28
CA ASN A 620 -13.92 9.79 22.64
C ASN A 620 -12.97 10.95 22.35
N GLN A 621 -13.05 11.49 21.15
CA GLN A 621 -12.21 12.60 20.71
C GLN A 621 -13.07 13.79 20.28
N LYS A 622 -12.55 14.99 20.51
CA LYS A 622 -13.14 16.24 20.06
C LYS A 622 -12.08 17.01 19.28
N TYR A 623 -12.45 17.47 18.09
CA TYR A 623 -11.59 18.26 17.22
C TYR A 623 -12.16 19.68 17.14
N SER A 624 -11.31 20.67 17.41
CA SER A 624 -11.66 22.07 17.37
C SER A 624 -10.64 22.82 16.51
N ALA A 625 -11.09 23.88 15.86
CA ALA A 625 -10.27 24.70 14.99
C ALA A 625 -9.27 25.54 15.79
N LYS A 626 -8.10 25.75 15.20
CA LYS A 626 -7.05 26.66 15.63
C LYS A 626 -7.14 27.95 14.79
N GLN A 627 -6.51 29.01 15.28
CA GLN A 627 -6.52 30.28 14.57
C GLN A 627 -5.84 30.18 13.19
N GLY A 628 -6.51 30.67 12.14
CA GLY A 628 -6.02 30.67 10.76
C GLY A 628 -7.12 30.38 9.74
N ASP A 629 -7.31 31.30 8.78
CA ASP A 629 -8.20 31.10 7.64
C ASP A 629 -7.45 31.38 6.32
N VAL A 630 -7.14 30.31 5.58
CA VAL A 630 -6.40 30.39 4.31
C VAL A 630 -7.14 31.16 3.22
N SER A 631 -8.45 31.31 3.35
CA SER A 631 -9.24 32.13 2.43
C SER A 631 -9.14 33.63 2.73
N GLY A 632 -8.51 34.03 3.85
CA GLY A 632 -8.40 35.42 4.27
C GLY A 632 -9.73 36.07 4.63
N GLY A 633 -10.65 35.31 5.24
CA GLY A 633 -11.98 35.79 5.62
C GLY A 633 -12.94 36.00 4.44
N LYS A 634 -12.56 35.59 3.23
CA LYS A 634 -13.43 35.67 2.05
C LYS A 634 -14.63 34.75 2.19
N ARG A 635 -15.72 35.08 1.50
CA ARG A 635 -16.96 34.30 1.54
C ARG A 635 -16.73 32.90 0.98
N LEU A 636 -17.34 31.91 1.62
CA LEU A 636 -17.27 30.51 1.23
C LEU A 636 -18.67 29.97 0.93
N VAL A 637 -18.77 29.21 -0.14
CA VAL A 637 -19.92 28.35 -0.45
C VAL A 637 -19.42 26.91 -0.56
N VAL A 638 -20.12 25.96 0.05
CA VAL A 638 -19.82 24.54 -0.05
C VAL A 638 -20.89 23.86 -0.89
N LEU A 639 -20.49 23.09 -1.91
CA LEU A 639 -21.41 22.28 -2.70
C LEU A 639 -21.42 20.83 -2.20
N ILE A 640 -22.61 20.29 -1.93
CA ILE A 640 -22.82 18.89 -1.56
C ILE A 640 -23.95 18.25 -2.37
N ASN A 641 -23.95 16.92 -2.44
CA ASN A 641 -25.05 16.16 -3.03
C ASN A 641 -25.20 14.77 -2.39
N GLY A 642 -26.09 13.92 -2.89
CA GLY A 642 -26.29 12.56 -2.39
C GLY A 642 -25.06 11.65 -2.44
N GLY A 643 -24.01 12.02 -3.19
CA GLY A 643 -22.72 11.32 -3.23
C GLY A 643 -21.68 11.87 -2.26
N SER A 644 -21.96 12.95 -1.53
CA SER A 644 -21.10 13.48 -0.46
C SER A 644 -21.27 12.64 0.80
N ALA A 645 -20.20 12.06 1.34
CA ALA A 645 -20.29 11.18 2.51
C ALA A 645 -19.11 11.33 3.48
N SER A 646 -19.31 10.94 4.74
CA SER A 646 -18.25 10.77 5.75
C SER A 646 -17.40 12.04 5.94
N ALA A 647 -16.10 12.02 5.59
CA ALA A 647 -15.23 13.20 5.66
C ALA A 647 -15.80 14.46 4.97
N SER A 648 -16.50 14.32 3.84
CA SER A 648 -17.18 15.45 3.19
C SER A 648 -18.29 16.04 4.05
N GLU A 649 -19.01 15.21 4.80
CA GLU A 649 -20.10 15.62 5.69
C GLU A 649 -19.54 16.30 6.94
N ILE A 650 -18.36 15.88 7.41
CA ILE A 650 -17.62 16.57 8.47
C ILE A 650 -17.25 17.99 8.02
N VAL A 651 -16.62 18.17 6.86
CA VAL A 651 -16.25 19.51 6.37
C VAL A 651 -17.49 20.38 6.17
N ALA A 652 -18.54 19.84 5.54
CA ALA A 652 -19.78 20.58 5.32
C ALA A 652 -20.45 21.01 6.64
N SER A 653 -20.55 20.10 7.62
CA SER A 653 -21.14 20.42 8.93
C SER A 653 -20.28 21.36 9.77
N ALA A 654 -18.95 21.20 9.75
CA ALA A 654 -18.02 22.08 10.44
C ALA A 654 -18.16 23.52 9.94
N LEU A 655 -18.18 23.74 8.62
CA LEU A 655 -18.30 25.08 8.06
C LEU A 655 -19.72 25.65 8.20
N LYS A 656 -20.75 24.81 8.11
CA LYS A 656 -22.14 25.22 8.29
C LYS A 656 -22.47 25.60 9.72
N ASP A 657 -22.19 24.72 10.68
CA ASP A 657 -22.59 24.91 12.09
C ASP A 657 -21.81 26.05 12.75
N ASN A 658 -20.58 26.34 12.28
CA ASN A 658 -19.83 27.53 12.69
C ASN A 658 -20.23 28.80 11.92
N GLY A 659 -21.23 28.75 11.04
CA GLY A 659 -21.70 29.90 10.24
C GLY A 659 -20.65 30.43 9.26
N ARG A 660 -19.66 29.62 8.90
CA ARG A 660 -18.51 30.02 8.08
C ARG A 660 -18.81 29.96 6.58
N ALA A 661 -19.63 29.00 6.14
CA ALA A 661 -19.99 28.84 4.74
C ALA A 661 -21.48 28.56 4.56
N THR A 662 -22.03 28.96 3.42
CA THR A 662 -23.36 28.52 2.98
C THR A 662 -23.26 27.21 2.23
N VAL A 663 -24.03 26.20 2.62
CA VAL A 663 -24.06 24.89 1.97
C VAL A 663 -25.18 24.84 0.93
N ILE A 664 -24.88 24.45 -0.30
CA ILE A 664 -25.81 24.43 -1.43
C ILE A 664 -25.80 23.05 -2.10
N GLY A 665 -26.96 22.60 -2.59
CA GLY A 665 -27.09 21.40 -3.42
C GLY A 665 -28.20 20.51 -2.89
N THR A 666 -27.92 19.24 -2.64
CA THR A 666 -28.93 18.31 -2.07
C THR A 666 -28.41 17.69 -0.78
N ARG A 667 -29.31 17.11 0.02
CA ARG A 667 -28.92 16.37 1.24
C ARG A 667 -27.84 15.32 0.93
N SER A 668 -26.82 15.26 1.77
CA SER A 668 -25.71 14.31 1.66
C SER A 668 -26.10 12.88 2.02
N TYR A 669 -25.16 11.93 1.91
CA TYR A 669 -25.41 10.50 2.03
C TYR A 669 -25.89 10.05 3.43
N GLY A 670 -25.33 10.62 4.50
CA GLY A 670 -25.65 10.24 5.89
C GLY A 670 -24.77 9.14 6.47
N LYS A 671 -23.47 9.12 6.13
CA LYS A 671 -22.51 8.17 6.70
C LYS A 671 -21.79 8.80 7.89
N GLY A 672 -22.37 8.60 9.08
CA GLY A 672 -21.85 9.12 10.35
C GLY A 672 -21.07 8.10 11.18
N SER A 673 -20.81 6.88 10.68
CA SER A 673 -20.05 5.87 11.41
C SER A 673 -18.54 6.00 11.16
N VAL A 674 -17.74 5.78 12.21
CA VAL A 674 -16.29 5.71 12.14
C VAL A 674 -15.87 4.25 11.96
N GLN A 675 -15.16 3.97 10.88
CA GLN A 675 -14.53 2.67 10.68
C GLN A 675 -13.05 2.74 11.07
N THR A 676 -12.67 1.97 12.07
CA THR A 676 -11.26 1.80 12.45
C THR A 676 -10.69 0.60 11.70
N ILE A 677 -9.49 0.77 11.14
CA ILE A 677 -8.73 -0.35 10.61
C ILE A 677 -7.86 -0.90 11.73
N ILE A 678 -8.08 -2.16 12.09
CA ILE A 678 -7.37 -2.84 13.16
C ILE A 678 -6.54 -3.96 12.53
N PRO A 679 -5.20 -3.81 12.44
CA PRO A 679 -4.33 -4.89 12.01
C PRO A 679 -4.44 -6.07 12.98
N LEU A 680 -4.56 -7.29 12.46
CA LEU A 680 -4.64 -8.50 13.29
C LEU A 680 -3.25 -9.01 13.73
N GLY A 681 -2.19 -8.42 13.19
CA GLY A 681 -0.79 -8.79 13.42
C GLY A 681 -0.31 -9.90 12.48
N GLY A 682 1.02 -9.98 12.29
CA GLY A 682 1.62 -10.91 11.32
C GLY A 682 1.08 -10.73 9.90
N ASP A 683 0.92 -11.84 9.17
CA ASP A 683 0.34 -11.89 7.82
C ASP A 683 -1.19 -12.11 7.83
N MET A 684 -1.87 -11.81 8.94
CA MET A 684 -3.32 -12.02 9.09
C MET A 684 -4.16 -10.84 8.58
N GLY A 685 -3.56 -9.84 7.93
CA GLY A 685 -4.30 -8.69 7.40
C GLY A 685 -4.89 -7.80 8.50
N ALA A 686 -6.10 -7.28 8.27
CA ALA A 686 -6.76 -6.33 9.14
C ALA A 686 -8.28 -6.46 9.06
N ILE A 687 -8.97 -6.05 10.11
CA ILE A 687 -10.41 -5.82 10.07
C ILE A 687 -10.70 -4.32 9.94
N ARG A 688 -11.75 -3.98 9.19
CA ARG A 688 -12.43 -2.70 9.26
C ARG A 688 -13.62 -2.89 10.18
N LEU A 689 -13.70 -2.12 11.26
CA LEU A 689 -14.73 -2.26 12.28
C LEU A 689 -15.37 -0.91 12.59
N THR A 690 -16.70 -0.86 12.66
CA THR A 690 -17.41 0.36 13.10
C THR A 690 -17.27 0.53 14.62
N THR A 691 -16.45 1.46 15.07
CA THR A 691 -16.11 1.62 16.50
C THR A 691 -16.73 2.85 17.16
N ALA A 692 -17.08 3.85 16.36
CA ALA A 692 -17.59 5.12 16.84
C ALA A 692 -18.56 5.77 15.84
N GLN A 693 -19.12 6.92 16.22
CA GLN A 693 -19.88 7.80 15.34
C GLN A 693 -19.32 9.22 15.36
N TYR A 694 -19.41 9.89 14.22
CA TYR A 694 -19.18 11.32 14.08
C TYR A 694 -20.42 12.10 14.51
N LEU A 695 -20.18 13.13 15.32
CA LEU A 695 -21.17 14.15 15.64
C LEU A 695 -20.73 15.48 15.05
N THR A 696 -21.70 16.24 14.55
CA THR A 696 -21.53 17.61 14.10
C THR A 696 -21.15 18.54 15.27
N PRO A 697 -20.66 19.76 15.01
CA PRO A 697 -20.42 20.75 16.08
C PRO A 697 -21.66 21.02 16.94
N SER A 698 -22.86 21.01 16.34
CA SER A 698 -24.14 21.09 17.06
C SER A 698 -24.49 19.87 17.91
N GLY A 699 -23.70 18.79 17.86
CA GLY A 699 -23.90 17.55 18.60
C GLY A 699 -24.86 16.56 17.95
N ALA A 700 -25.33 16.84 16.73
CA ALA A 700 -26.21 15.94 15.99
C ALA A 700 -25.42 14.79 15.34
N SER A 701 -26.03 13.60 15.27
CA SER A 701 -25.46 12.49 14.51
C SER A 701 -25.74 12.66 13.02
N ILE A 702 -24.69 12.46 12.21
CA ILE A 702 -24.77 12.47 10.74
C ILE A 702 -25.45 11.19 10.22
N GLN A 703 -25.35 10.09 11.00
CA GLN A 703 -25.79 8.76 10.59
C GLN A 703 -27.27 8.76 10.19
N THR A 704 -27.58 8.23 8.99
CA THR A 704 -28.93 8.12 8.39
C THR A 704 -29.66 9.42 8.06
N LYS A 705 -29.15 10.58 8.50
CA LYS A 705 -29.74 11.91 8.21
C LYS A 705 -28.98 12.68 7.15
N GLY A 706 -27.65 12.59 7.15
CA GLY A 706 -26.79 13.45 6.34
C GLY A 706 -26.87 14.91 6.74
N ILE A 707 -26.16 15.73 5.97
CA ILE A 707 -26.14 17.19 6.06
C ILE A 707 -27.17 17.73 5.09
N VAL A 708 -28.16 18.45 5.63
CA VAL A 708 -29.15 19.18 4.84
C VAL A 708 -28.50 20.49 4.37
N PRO A 709 -28.54 20.83 3.08
CA PRO A 709 -28.00 22.10 2.60
C PRO A 709 -28.80 23.28 3.16
N ASP A 710 -28.17 24.46 3.24
CA ASP A 710 -28.88 25.72 3.57
C ASP A 710 -29.78 26.17 2.41
N LEU A 711 -29.37 25.86 1.17
CA LEU A 711 -30.15 26.08 -0.03
C LEU A 711 -30.21 24.81 -0.86
N GLU A 712 -31.41 24.22 -0.97
CA GLU A 712 -31.61 23.08 -1.86
C GLU A 712 -31.65 23.53 -3.33
N VAL A 713 -30.84 22.86 -4.15
CA VAL A 713 -30.77 23.09 -5.60
C VAL A 713 -30.67 21.74 -6.30
N LEU A 714 -31.75 21.37 -7.00
CA LEU A 714 -31.81 20.18 -7.85
C LEU A 714 -31.23 20.49 -9.25
N GLN A 715 -30.56 19.50 -9.82
CA GLN A 715 -30.04 19.47 -11.18
C GLN A 715 -31.05 18.83 -12.14
N ASP A 716 -31.01 19.22 -13.40
CA ASP A 716 -31.77 18.53 -14.45
C ASP A 716 -31.05 17.24 -14.84
N GLU A 717 -31.65 16.08 -14.56
CA GLU A 717 -31.07 14.77 -14.90
C GLU A 717 -31.46 14.36 -16.33
N PRO A 718 -30.51 13.88 -17.15
CA PRO A 718 -30.84 13.21 -18.40
C PRO A 718 -31.76 12.01 -18.16
N GLU A 719 -32.67 11.72 -19.09
CA GLU A 719 -33.64 10.60 -18.97
C GLU A 719 -32.96 9.26 -18.66
N GLU A 720 -31.77 9.01 -19.20
CA GLU A 720 -30.97 7.80 -18.95
C GLU A 720 -30.53 7.65 -17.48
N VAL A 721 -30.32 8.77 -16.78
CA VAL A 721 -29.96 8.81 -15.35
C VAL A 721 -31.21 8.72 -14.48
N ALA A 722 -32.29 9.40 -14.90
CA ALA A 722 -33.58 9.35 -14.24
C ALA A 722 -34.22 7.94 -14.29
N GLY A 723 -34.11 7.25 -15.43
CA GLY A 723 -34.64 5.90 -15.64
C GLY A 723 -33.91 4.81 -14.86
N LYS A 724 -32.60 4.97 -14.59
CA LYS A 724 -31.83 4.03 -13.74
C LYS A 724 -32.28 4.03 -12.28
N LYS A 725 -32.81 5.14 -11.75
CA LYS A 725 -33.37 5.19 -10.38
C LYS A 725 -34.64 4.34 -10.22
N ALA A 726 -35.40 4.13 -11.30
CA ALA A 726 -36.59 3.27 -11.26
C ALA A 726 -36.23 1.78 -11.13
N ASN A 727 -35.11 1.35 -11.72
CA ASN A 727 -34.63 -0.05 -11.68
C ASN A 727 -33.63 -0.33 -10.55
N ALA A 728 -33.04 0.70 -9.94
CA ALA A 728 -32.10 0.60 -8.81
C ALA A 728 -32.76 0.99 -7.48
N ARG A 729 -34.00 0.56 -7.23
CA ARG A 729 -34.53 0.44 -5.85
C ARG A 729 -33.75 -0.66 -5.14
N VAL A 730 -32.53 -0.35 -4.71
CA VAL A 730 -31.90 -1.09 -3.61
C VAL A 730 -32.71 -0.69 -2.39
N GLU A 731 -33.49 -1.63 -1.85
CA GLU A 731 -34.12 -1.43 -0.55
C GLU A 731 -33.03 -1.00 0.44
N PRO A 732 -33.24 0.09 1.19
CA PRO A 732 -32.28 0.45 2.22
C PRO A 732 -32.15 -0.74 3.18
N ALA A 733 -30.92 -1.14 3.49
CA ALA A 733 -30.64 -2.19 4.48
C ALA A 733 -31.21 -1.87 5.88
N ASN A 734 -31.73 -0.65 6.08
CA ASN A 734 -32.45 -0.23 7.26
C ASN A 734 -33.71 0.59 6.90
N PRO A 735 -34.92 0.15 7.26
CA PRO A 735 -36.18 0.86 6.96
C PRO A 735 -36.30 2.25 7.60
N ALA A 736 -35.38 2.64 8.51
CA ALA A 736 -35.32 3.98 9.11
C ALA A 736 -34.53 5.02 8.28
N SER A 737 -33.94 4.65 7.14
CA SER A 737 -33.13 5.58 6.32
C SER A 737 -33.96 6.32 5.27
N GLN A 738 -33.70 7.63 5.12
CA GLN A 738 -34.35 8.44 4.09
C GLN A 738 -33.91 7.99 2.69
N PRO A 739 -34.77 8.12 1.66
CA PRO A 739 -34.40 7.75 0.29
C PRO A 739 -33.17 8.54 -0.18
N PRO A 740 -32.32 7.95 -1.03
CA PRO A 740 -31.11 8.61 -1.50
C PRO A 740 -31.44 9.89 -2.29
N SER A 741 -30.72 10.97 -2.00
CA SER A 741 -30.83 12.25 -2.70
C SER A 741 -30.18 12.21 -4.08
N GLN A 742 -30.48 13.19 -4.93
CA GLN A 742 -29.80 13.34 -6.23
C GLN A 742 -28.28 13.50 -6.05
N ALA A 743 -27.50 12.78 -6.86
CA ALA A 743 -26.04 12.85 -6.89
C ALA A 743 -25.50 13.31 -8.26
N TYR A 744 -26.38 13.67 -9.19
CA TYR A 744 -25.98 14.09 -10.53
C TYR A 744 -25.25 15.46 -10.49
N VAL A 745 -24.17 15.56 -11.26
CA VAL A 745 -23.44 16.81 -11.51
C VAL A 745 -23.30 16.95 -13.03
N PRO A 746 -23.88 18.00 -13.64
CA PRO A 746 -23.74 18.23 -15.08
C PRO A 746 -22.27 18.34 -15.50
N PRO A 747 -21.83 17.68 -16.60
CA PRO A 747 -20.46 17.80 -17.08
C PRO A 747 -20.09 19.22 -17.54
N ASP A 748 -21.05 19.94 -18.14
CA ASP A 748 -20.88 21.35 -18.51
C ASP A 748 -21.27 22.27 -17.33
N PRO A 749 -20.32 23.08 -16.79
CA PRO A 749 -20.58 24.03 -15.72
C PRO A 749 -21.75 25.00 -15.99
N LYS A 750 -22.06 25.30 -17.27
CA LYS A 750 -23.18 26.19 -17.63
C LYS A 750 -24.55 25.59 -17.30
N ASN A 751 -24.62 24.27 -17.28
CA ASN A 751 -25.82 23.51 -16.93
C ASN A 751 -25.89 23.19 -15.43
N ASP A 752 -24.82 23.47 -14.68
CA ASP A 752 -24.74 23.21 -13.25
C ASP A 752 -25.45 24.30 -12.44
N LYS A 753 -26.71 24.05 -12.08
CA LYS A 753 -27.55 24.98 -11.32
C LYS A 753 -26.96 25.33 -9.96
N ALA A 754 -26.44 24.34 -9.24
CA ALA A 754 -25.84 24.54 -7.92
C ALA A 754 -24.57 25.40 -7.98
N LEU A 755 -23.68 25.14 -8.94
CA LEU A 755 -22.48 25.96 -9.14
C LEU A 755 -22.83 27.40 -9.54
N ARG A 756 -23.76 27.56 -10.48
CA ARG A 756 -24.24 28.89 -10.89
C ARG A 756 -24.82 29.66 -9.70
N LYS A 757 -25.61 29.00 -8.86
CA LYS A 757 -26.19 29.64 -7.68
C LYS A 757 -25.13 30.01 -6.64
N ALA A 758 -24.11 29.17 -6.46
CA ALA A 758 -22.97 29.47 -5.60
C ALA A 758 -22.20 30.71 -6.08
N VAL A 759 -21.89 30.77 -7.38
CA VAL A 759 -21.21 31.92 -7.99
C VAL A 759 -22.07 33.19 -7.85
N GLU A 760 -23.37 33.12 -8.13
CA GLU A 760 -24.31 34.24 -7.97
C GLU A 760 -24.33 34.77 -6.52
N LEU A 761 -24.35 33.89 -5.51
CA LEU A 761 -24.34 34.29 -4.09
C LEU A 761 -23.02 34.94 -3.65
N LEU A 762 -21.90 34.54 -4.25
CA LEU A 762 -20.61 35.16 -3.99
C LEU A 762 -20.47 36.51 -4.71
N GLN A 763 -21.10 36.68 -5.87
CA GLN A 763 -21.15 37.94 -6.61
C GLN A 763 -22.08 38.97 -5.97
N ASN A 764 -23.27 38.54 -5.57
CA ASN A 764 -24.34 39.38 -5.04
C ASN A 764 -24.72 38.96 -3.62
N PRO A 765 -23.88 39.29 -2.62
CA PRO A 765 -24.23 39.18 -1.23
C PRO A 765 -25.64 39.63 -0.86
N PRO A 766 -26.47 38.83 -0.16
CA PRO A 766 -27.58 39.42 0.59
C PRO A 766 -26.99 40.44 1.58
N GLN A 767 -27.59 41.64 1.67
CA GLN A 767 -27.20 42.65 2.65
C GLN A 767 -27.31 42.03 4.05
N ARG A 768 -26.22 42.06 4.83
CA ARG A 768 -26.25 41.61 6.23
C ARG A 768 -27.30 42.44 6.97
N ARG A 769 -28.43 41.84 7.36
CA ARG A 769 -29.27 42.40 8.42
C ARG A 769 -28.37 42.51 9.64
N GLY A 770 -28.15 43.73 10.13
CA GLY A 770 -27.25 44.02 11.23
C GLY A 770 -27.54 43.09 12.41
N ALA A 771 -26.50 42.44 12.92
CA ALA A 771 -26.58 41.79 14.21
C ALA A 771 -26.93 42.87 15.23
N ALA A 772 -28.09 42.73 15.88
CA ALA A 772 -28.41 43.50 17.07
C ALA A 772 -27.30 43.24 18.10
N LYS A 773 -26.81 44.34 18.69
CA LYS A 773 -25.73 44.39 19.68
C LYS A 773 -25.98 43.50 20.87
#